data_AF-A0A1F3TYQ7-F1
#
_entry.id   AF-A0A1F3TYQ7-F1
#
_cell.length_a   1.000
_cell.length_b   1.000
_cell.length_c   1.000
_cell.angle_alpha   90.00
_cell.angle_beta   90.00
_cell.angle_gamma   90.00
#
_symmetry.space_group_name_H-M   'P 1'
#
loop_
_entity.id
_entity.type
_entity.pdbx_description
1 polymer ?
#
loop_
_entity_poly.entity_id
_entity_poly.type
_entity_poly.pdbx_seq_one_letter_code
_entity_poly.pdbx_strand_id
1 'polypeptide(L)'
;MAIQLVAFSASSQVLIPFAYWKSNNSLAALEISDATTYNYGTIAINTDVDHIFTLTNTSYLEVTGVAGDTFTGHTDSFSFKGGTFPGTGGDCGASLAGRSSCIFVVTANRASAGARSAVIRVNYNAKNNANQVVAQTATRNVTATFSGTPTRLVWVTPPSFIKVNDCVQLTVQTQDNMGNAINDTARTISLAINYNTTNPKYYSSLANCNASTPTITSVSISATAPFSTDVWVKITTISDPNGILVASNAGLEGASQNVYFTGNPDILVMYAPPDAKAGVCYPIQIFAADANGIPAIVGANLAVNLAKTGAAVFYSDATCLSSITSTQIDSGTYTKVVYIMDLSSETVTATASATAFDPSVESIAFNSSISWWNISWQKRLRIDINNLDQTVAHSDQPVLVTINSSLISYSDTKTNGADIRFVASDDTTALDYEIENWDPTGNSQIWVRIPSIAATSEKGYFYMYYNNPAASDAQNKTGVWTSYWMVWHLNDNPTGAAPQYKDSTVNARHGTVSATPPTSIAGVIGESANLSSSSDYITVNTNLQPVIGNNSTFSTWMRTSQTGTASTWTAPGITGIEVGASVDDIFFGVIPNGVGGVTNGSLAIGVGNTFVAHSNYAINNNAWRHVTITRSTTGATAFYVNGVMTNSGAGTAGEIAAGRTFDRIGMPVAGGNFNGQLDEVRLFNSVQNADKVKADFKYMMNTHLNYAPIETP
;
A
#
# COMPACT_ATOMS: atom_id res chain seq x y z
N MET A 1 -32.89 -52.91 53.04
CA MET A 1 -33.62 -53.99 52.36
C MET A 1 -32.97 -55.30 52.81
N ALA A 2 -33.66 -56.11 53.62
CA ALA A 2 -33.15 -57.40 54.08
C ALA A 2 -33.64 -58.49 53.12
N ILE A 3 -32.73 -59.30 52.58
CA ILE A 3 -33.06 -60.44 51.72
C ILE A 3 -32.48 -61.70 52.36
N GLN A 4 -33.37 -62.64 52.65
CA GLN A 4 -33.10 -63.99 53.13
C GLN A 4 -32.85 -64.90 51.90
N LEU A 5 -31.78 -65.69 51.89
CA LEU A 5 -31.53 -66.69 50.84
C LEU A 5 -31.54 -68.11 51.41
N VAL A 6 -32.42 -68.94 50.86
CA VAL A 6 -32.53 -70.39 51.10
C VAL A 6 -31.63 -71.09 50.08
N ALA A 7 -30.77 -72.00 50.55
CA ALA A 7 -29.84 -72.76 49.70
C ALA A 7 -30.30 -74.22 49.53
N PHE A 8 -30.30 -74.72 48.30
CA PHE A 8 -30.36 -76.15 48.00
C PHE A 8 -29.35 -76.51 46.90
N SER A 9 -28.51 -77.48 47.25
CA SER A 9 -27.59 -78.32 46.46
C SER A 9 -26.51 -77.68 45.58
N ALA A 10 -25.38 -78.39 45.57
CA ALA A 10 -24.07 -77.95 45.14
C ALA A 10 -23.99 -77.71 43.62
N SER A 11 -23.92 -76.45 43.21
CA SER A 11 -23.07 -75.91 42.12
C SER A 11 -23.40 -74.44 41.86
N SER A 12 -23.05 -73.54 42.79
CA SER A 12 -22.98 -72.09 42.56
C SER A 12 -22.28 -71.40 43.73
N GLN A 13 -20.97 -71.17 43.62
CA GLN A 13 -20.33 -70.12 44.40
C GLN A 13 -20.70 -68.79 43.74
N VAL A 14 -21.61 -68.05 44.36
CA VAL A 14 -21.88 -66.66 43.98
C VAL A 14 -20.69 -65.82 44.44
N LEU A 15 -19.71 -65.64 43.54
CA LEU A 15 -18.76 -64.55 43.67
C LEU A 15 -19.53 -63.25 43.45
N ILE A 16 -19.74 -62.48 44.50
CA ILE A 16 -20.07 -61.07 44.37
C ILE A 16 -18.75 -60.37 44.03
N PRO A 17 -18.58 -59.80 42.82
CA PRO A 17 -17.40 -59.01 42.53
C PRO A 17 -17.43 -57.79 43.44
N PHE A 18 -16.34 -57.56 44.19
CA PHE A 18 -16.09 -56.37 45.02
C PHE A 18 -15.99 -55.06 44.21
N ALA A 19 -16.68 -54.94 43.08
CA ALA A 19 -16.63 -53.81 42.15
C ALA A 19 -17.70 -52.73 42.41
N TYR A 20 -18.62 -52.92 43.37
CA TYR A 20 -19.64 -51.93 43.73
C TYR A 20 -19.32 -51.08 44.97
N TRP A 21 -18.13 -51.25 45.56
CA TRP A 21 -17.60 -50.36 46.61
C TRP A 21 -16.38 -49.60 46.08
N LYS A 22 -16.60 -48.64 45.17
CA LYS A 22 -15.73 -47.46 45.22
C LYS A 22 -16.06 -46.77 46.53
N SER A 23 -15.08 -46.67 47.44
CA SER A 23 -15.20 -45.76 48.58
C SER A 23 -15.64 -44.40 48.05
N ASN A 24 -16.69 -43.81 48.61
CA ASN A 24 -17.17 -42.45 48.33
C ASN A 24 -16.14 -41.37 48.74
N ASN A 25 -14.85 -41.56 48.47
CA ASN A 25 -13.80 -40.58 48.73
C ASN A 25 -13.46 -39.87 47.41
N SER A 26 -14.17 -38.79 47.12
CA SER A 26 -13.53 -37.67 46.40
C SER A 26 -14.17 -36.35 46.83
N LEU A 27 -13.49 -35.67 47.75
CA LEU A 27 -13.77 -34.28 48.09
C LEU A 27 -13.51 -33.33 46.87
N ALA A 28 -12.83 -33.83 45.83
CA ALA A 28 -12.80 -33.22 44.51
C ALA A 28 -14.04 -33.65 43.71
N ALA A 29 -14.96 -32.71 43.46
CA ALA A 29 -16.22 -32.96 42.76
C ALA A 29 -16.34 -32.19 41.44
N LEU A 30 -15.56 -31.12 41.24
CA LEU A 30 -15.55 -30.37 39.99
C LEU A 30 -14.22 -30.54 39.24
N GLU A 31 -14.32 -30.86 37.96
CA GLU A 31 -13.21 -30.94 37.04
C GLU A 31 -13.40 -29.92 35.91
N ILE A 32 -12.38 -29.09 35.68
CA ILE A 32 -12.34 -28.19 34.51
C ILE A 32 -11.85 -29.01 33.31
N SER A 33 -12.33 -28.77 32.10
CA SER A 33 -11.87 -29.47 30.89
C SER A 33 -10.37 -29.31 30.60
N ASP A 34 -9.91 -30.02 29.56
CA ASP A 34 -8.55 -30.00 29.03
C ASP A 34 -7.49 -30.67 29.92
N ALA A 35 -6.26 -30.77 29.39
CA ALA A 35 -5.12 -31.35 30.11
C ALA A 35 -4.75 -30.52 31.36
N THR A 36 -3.85 -31.04 32.20
CA THR A 36 -3.35 -30.38 33.44
C THR A 36 -2.96 -28.91 33.25
N THR A 37 -2.53 -28.52 32.05
CA THR A 37 -2.34 -27.13 31.62
C THR A 37 -2.98 -26.93 30.24
N TYR A 38 -3.74 -25.84 30.08
CA TYR A 38 -4.19 -25.38 28.76
C TYR A 38 -3.25 -24.29 28.24
N ASN A 39 -2.71 -24.48 27.04
CA ASN A 39 -1.79 -23.53 26.42
C ASN A 39 -2.49 -22.82 25.25
N TYR A 40 -2.68 -21.51 25.35
CA TYR A 40 -3.22 -20.67 24.29
C TYR A 40 -2.26 -20.54 23.09
N GLY A 41 -1.04 -21.06 23.20
CA GLY A 41 -0.02 -20.99 22.18
C GLY A 41 0.68 -19.64 22.16
N THR A 42 1.11 -19.24 20.96
CA THR A 42 1.67 -17.90 20.73
C THR A 42 0.54 -16.95 20.35
N ILE A 43 0.37 -15.90 21.14
CA ILE A 43 -0.64 -14.86 20.93
C ILE A 43 0.09 -13.61 20.42
N ALA A 44 -0.44 -12.97 19.39
CA ALA A 44 0.07 -11.66 18.98
C ALA A 44 -0.05 -10.68 20.14
N ILE A 45 1.00 -9.89 20.40
CA ILE A 45 0.91 -8.87 21.45
C ILE A 45 -0.31 -7.96 21.19
N ASN A 46 -0.90 -7.41 22.25
CA ASN A 46 -2.08 -6.54 22.16
C ASN A 46 -3.40 -7.18 21.67
N THR A 47 -3.47 -8.50 21.49
CA THR A 47 -4.70 -9.23 21.11
C THR A 47 -5.24 -10.07 22.27
N ASP A 48 -6.56 -10.24 22.31
CA ASP A 48 -7.26 -11.08 23.28
C ASP A 48 -7.64 -12.41 22.61
N VAL A 49 -7.49 -13.53 23.31
CA VAL A 49 -7.90 -14.86 22.81
C VAL A 49 -8.76 -15.54 23.86
N ASP A 50 -9.95 -15.98 23.46
CA ASP A 50 -10.88 -16.69 24.33
C ASP A 50 -10.73 -18.20 24.20
N HIS A 51 -10.89 -18.90 25.32
CA HIS A 51 -11.11 -20.35 25.34
C HIS A 51 -12.33 -20.69 26.21
N ILE A 52 -13.13 -21.64 25.73
CA ILE A 52 -14.31 -22.13 26.44
C ILE A 52 -13.89 -23.38 27.21
N PHE A 53 -14.02 -23.30 28.54
CA PHE A 53 -13.80 -24.42 29.43
C PHE A 53 -15.14 -25.04 29.85
N THR A 54 -15.16 -26.36 29.99
CA THR A 54 -16.29 -27.09 30.56
C THR A 54 -16.00 -27.43 32.02
N LEU A 55 -16.88 -27.06 32.93
CA LEU A 55 -16.86 -27.44 34.35
C LEU A 55 -17.79 -28.62 34.56
N THR A 56 -17.25 -29.77 34.94
CA THR A 56 -18.00 -31.02 35.10
C THR A 56 -18.07 -31.43 36.57
N ASN A 57 -19.28 -31.68 37.07
CA ASN A 57 -19.47 -32.31 38.38
C ASN A 57 -19.32 -33.83 38.25
N THR A 58 -18.16 -34.34 38.67
CA THR A 58 -17.82 -35.77 38.63
C THR A 58 -18.43 -36.57 39.78
N SER A 59 -19.11 -35.91 40.72
CA SER A 59 -19.85 -36.56 41.81
C SER A 59 -21.32 -36.82 41.43
N TYR A 60 -22.01 -37.62 42.25
CA TYR A 60 -23.46 -37.84 42.11
C TYR A 60 -24.30 -36.82 42.90
N LEU A 61 -23.67 -35.95 43.69
CA LEU A 61 -24.35 -34.96 44.53
C LEU A 61 -24.23 -33.58 43.90
N GLU A 62 -25.24 -32.75 44.13
CA GLU A 62 -25.17 -31.34 43.76
C GLU A 62 -24.06 -30.64 44.56
N VAL A 63 -23.27 -29.83 43.86
CA VAL A 63 -22.38 -28.85 44.50
C VAL A 63 -23.03 -27.47 44.46
N THR A 64 -22.82 -26.67 45.50
CA THR A 64 -23.41 -25.33 45.65
C THR A 64 -22.32 -24.28 45.82
N GLY A 65 -22.68 -23.00 45.73
CA GLY A 65 -21.73 -21.89 45.86
C GLY A 65 -20.64 -21.88 44.78
N VAL A 66 -20.94 -22.37 43.58
CA VAL A 66 -20.00 -22.35 42.44
C VAL A 66 -19.77 -20.89 42.03
N ALA A 67 -18.55 -20.41 42.21
CA ALA A 67 -18.17 -19.05 41.88
C ALA A 67 -16.70 -18.98 41.46
N GLY A 68 -16.40 -18.14 40.45
CA GLY A 68 -15.01 -17.84 40.10
C GLY A 68 -14.30 -17.11 41.22
N ASP A 69 -13.04 -17.49 41.47
CA ASP A 69 -12.12 -16.80 42.36
C ASP A 69 -11.11 -15.99 41.55
N THR A 70 -10.36 -15.12 42.21
CA THR A 70 -9.23 -14.43 41.60
C THR A 70 -8.20 -15.46 41.15
N PHE A 71 -7.73 -15.31 39.91
CA PHE A 71 -6.68 -16.14 39.36
C PHE A 71 -5.40 -15.96 40.20
N THR A 72 -4.45 -16.89 40.13
CA THR A 72 -3.11 -16.68 40.71
C THR A 72 -2.05 -16.68 39.62
N GLY A 73 -0.95 -15.96 39.80
CA GLY A 73 0.08 -15.75 38.77
C GLY A 73 -0.12 -14.42 38.04
N HIS A 74 -0.13 -14.45 36.70
CA HIS A 74 -0.30 -13.25 35.86
C HIS A 74 -1.79 -12.87 35.74
N THR A 75 -2.35 -12.26 36.79
CA THR A 75 -3.79 -11.95 36.89
C THR A 75 -4.24 -10.76 36.04
N ASP A 76 -3.31 -10.01 35.48
CA ASP A 76 -3.54 -9.00 34.44
C ASP A 76 -3.75 -9.64 33.05
N SER A 77 -3.09 -10.78 32.81
CA SER A 77 -3.00 -11.43 31.50
C SER A 77 -4.06 -12.51 31.28
N PHE A 78 -4.87 -12.84 32.29
CA PHE A 78 -5.97 -13.80 32.17
C PHE A 78 -7.16 -13.39 33.03
N SER A 79 -8.37 -13.47 32.49
CA SER A 79 -9.62 -13.18 33.22
C SER A 79 -10.82 -13.95 32.68
N PHE A 80 -11.91 -14.02 33.44
CA PHE A 80 -13.20 -14.41 32.88
C PHE A 80 -13.68 -13.37 31.86
N LYS A 81 -14.19 -13.80 30.71
CA LYS A 81 -14.62 -12.89 29.64
C LYS A 81 -15.69 -11.91 30.15
N GLY A 82 -15.49 -10.61 29.99
CA GLY A 82 -16.43 -9.61 30.53
C GLY A 82 -16.33 -9.37 32.04
N GLY A 83 -15.29 -9.91 32.70
CA GLY A 83 -14.86 -9.53 34.05
C GLY A 83 -15.35 -10.43 35.19
N THR A 84 -16.46 -11.15 35.03
CA THR A 84 -17.04 -12.01 36.09
C THR A 84 -17.34 -13.42 35.59
N PHE A 85 -17.14 -14.42 36.45
CA PHE A 85 -17.58 -15.80 36.18
C PHE A 85 -19.10 -15.87 35.94
N PRO A 86 -19.61 -16.68 34.98
CA PRO A 86 -18.90 -17.65 34.13
C PRO A 86 -18.28 -17.07 32.86
N GLY A 87 -18.21 -15.75 32.76
CA GLY A 87 -17.80 -15.03 31.56
C GLY A 87 -18.93 -14.91 30.53
N THR A 88 -18.86 -13.90 29.68
CA THR A 88 -19.84 -13.68 28.60
C THR A 88 -19.89 -14.90 27.67
N GLY A 89 -21.07 -15.52 27.55
CA GLY A 89 -21.26 -16.76 26.78
C GLY A 89 -21.12 -18.06 27.59
N GLY A 90 -20.74 -17.97 28.88
CA GLY A 90 -20.80 -19.08 29.82
C GLY A 90 -22.20 -19.26 30.44
N ASP A 91 -22.50 -20.47 30.92
CA ASP A 91 -23.81 -20.84 31.48
C ASP A 91 -23.73 -21.44 32.90
N CYS A 92 -22.55 -21.50 33.53
CA CYS A 92 -22.43 -21.98 34.91
C CYS A 92 -23.17 -21.07 35.92
N GLY A 93 -24.09 -21.67 36.67
CA GLY A 93 -24.82 -21.03 37.77
C GLY A 93 -24.18 -21.29 39.14
N ALA A 94 -24.83 -20.81 40.21
CA ALA A 94 -24.36 -20.95 41.59
C ALA A 94 -24.41 -22.38 42.15
N SER A 95 -25.06 -23.32 41.45
CA SER A 95 -25.01 -24.75 41.76
C SER A 95 -24.90 -25.57 40.48
N LEU A 96 -24.35 -26.77 40.61
CA LEU A 96 -24.20 -27.71 39.51
C LEU A 96 -24.60 -29.11 39.96
N ALA A 97 -25.65 -29.65 39.35
CA ALA A 97 -26.18 -30.96 39.68
C ALA A 97 -25.13 -32.07 39.49
N GLY A 98 -25.26 -33.16 40.24
CA GLY A 98 -24.40 -34.33 40.10
C GLY A 98 -24.40 -34.84 38.66
N ARG A 99 -23.22 -35.24 38.17
CA ARG A 99 -23.02 -35.73 36.79
C ARG A 99 -23.41 -34.76 35.67
N SER A 100 -23.59 -33.48 35.99
CA SER A 100 -23.88 -32.42 35.01
C SER A 100 -22.64 -31.57 34.72
N SER A 101 -22.69 -30.82 33.62
CA SER A 101 -21.64 -29.89 33.21
C SER A 101 -22.22 -28.55 32.79
N CYS A 102 -21.40 -27.52 32.89
CA CYS A 102 -21.67 -26.17 32.39
C CYS A 102 -20.38 -25.61 31.75
N ILE A 103 -20.47 -24.52 31.02
CA ILE A 103 -19.34 -23.84 30.38
C ILE A 103 -19.05 -22.48 31.00
N PHE A 104 -17.77 -22.10 30.97
CA PHE A 104 -17.31 -20.77 31.32
C PHE A 104 -16.18 -20.35 30.37
N VAL A 105 -16.06 -19.04 30.13
CA VAL A 105 -15.15 -18.49 29.13
C VAL A 105 -14.03 -17.70 29.82
N VAL A 106 -12.80 -18.03 29.47
CA VAL A 106 -11.59 -17.33 29.94
C VAL A 106 -10.91 -16.68 28.76
N THR A 107 -10.48 -15.45 28.96
CA THR A 107 -9.73 -14.64 27.99
C THR A 107 -8.28 -14.57 28.44
N ALA A 108 -7.36 -14.95 27.55
CA ALA A 108 -5.96 -14.50 27.63
C ALA A 108 -5.93 -13.05 27.15
N ASN A 109 -5.77 -12.12 28.09
CA ASN A 109 -5.83 -10.69 27.82
C ASN A 109 -4.54 -10.23 27.15
N ARG A 110 -4.69 -9.31 26.21
CA ARG A 110 -3.61 -8.54 25.60
C ARG A 110 -2.50 -8.19 26.58
N ALA A 111 -1.28 -8.59 26.25
CA ALA A 111 -0.11 -8.29 27.05
C ALA A 111 1.10 -7.94 26.17
N SER A 112 2.11 -7.34 26.81
CA SER A 112 3.44 -7.17 26.23
C SER A 112 4.13 -8.51 25.99
N ALA A 113 5.19 -8.51 25.17
CA ALA A 113 5.91 -9.72 24.83
C ALA A 113 6.40 -10.50 26.07
N GLY A 114 6.38 -11.83 25.97
CA GLY A 114 6.87 -12.76 26.98
C GLY A 114 5.87 -13.85 27.33
N ALA A 115 6.39 -14.88 28.03
CA ALA A 115 5.57 -15.95 28.55
C ALA A 115 4.73 -15.47 29.74
N ARG A 116 3.49 -15.95 29.82
CA ARG A 116 2.54 -15.71 30.90
C ARG A 116 1.95 -17.04 31.36
N SER A 117 1.72 -17.14 32.66
CA SER A 117 1.07 -18.29 33.27
C SER A 117 0.18 -17.86 34.42
N ALA A 118 -0.99 -18.47 34.52
CA ALA A 118 -1.90 -18.27 35.64
C ALA A 118 -2.61 -19.59 36.01
N VAL A 119 -3.29 -19.58 37.16
CA VAL A 119 -4.15 -20.68 37.60
C VAL A 119 -5.57 -20.15 37.69
N ILE A 120 -6.46 -20.72 36.88
CA ILE A 120 -7.92 -20.53 36.99
C ILE A 120 -8.36 -21.15 38.31
N ARG A 121 -9.23 -20.46 39.05
CA ARG A 121 -9.77 -20.95 40.33
C ARG A 121 -11.29 -20.80 40.35
N VAL A 122 -11.99 -21.89 40.65
CA VAL A 122 -13.45 -21.90 40.85
C VAL A 122 -13.74 -22.51 42.22
N ASN A 123 -14.24 -21.68 43.13
CA ASN A 123 -14.63 -22.11 44.47
C ASN A 123 -16.01 -22.75 44.44
N TYR A 124 -16.21 -23.79 45.26
CA TYR A 124 -17.49 -24.46 45.41
C TYR A 124 -17.60 -25.15 46.77
N ASN A 125 -18.81 -25.51 47.15
CA ASN A 125 -19.13 -26.24 48.36
C ASN A 125 -19.54 -27.67 48.01
N ALA A 126 -18.74 -28.64 48.45
CA ALA A 126 -18.99 -30.06 48.28
C ALA A 126 -19.60 -30.67 49.55
N LYS A 127 -20.40 -31.73 49.40
CA LYS A 127 -20.83 -32.53 50.55
C LYS A 127 -19.87 -33.68 50.77
N ASN A 128 -19.37 -33.83 52.00
CA ASN A 128 -18.60 -35.02 52.38
C ASN A 128 -19.52 -36.22 52.68
N ASN A 129 -18.94 -37.37 53.02
CA ASN A 129 -19.69 -38.60 53.33
C ASN A 129 -20.60 -38.50 54.56
N ALA A 130 -20.40 -37.50 55.40
CA ALA A 130 -21.26 -37.19 56.55
C ALA A 130 -22.33 -36.12 56.21
N ASN A 131 -22.52 -35.80 54.91
CA ASN A 131 -23.42 -34.76 54.41
C ASN A 131 -23.09 -33.35 54.95
N GLN A 132 -21.86 -33.13 55.41
CA GLN A 132 -21.38 -31.81 55.81
C GLN A 132 -20.83 -31.05 54.61
N VAL A 133 -21.08 -29.75 54.60
CA VAL A 133 -20.60 -28.85 53.55
C VAL A 133 -19.13 -28.51 53.79
N VAL A 134 -18.29 -28.73 52.78
CA VAL A 134 -16.85 -28.47 52.78
C VAL A 134 -16.52 -27.57 51.60
N ALA A 135 -15.89 -26.43 51.85
CA ALA A 135 -15.40 -25.54 50.80
C ALA A 135 -14.22 -26.19 50.05
N GLN A 136 -14.23 -26.07 48.74
CA GLN A 136 -13.25 -26.63 47.82
C GLN A 136 -12.96 -25.65 46.68
N THR A 137 -11.86 -25.89 45.97
CA THR A 137 -11.49 -25.10 44.79
C THR A 137 -11.06 -26.03 43.66
N ALA A 138 -11.73 -25.93 42.50
CA ALA A 138 -11.26 -26.53 41.26
C ALA A 138 -10.23 -25.59 40.61
N THR A 139 -9.15 -26.15 40.09
CA THR A 139 -8.05 -25.36 39.49
C THR A 139 -7.64 -25.89 38.12
N ARG A 140 -7.18 -24.99 37.26
CA ARG A 140 -6.61 -25.31 35.95
C ARG A 140 -5.48 -24.33 35.61
N ASN A 141 -4.31 -24.85 35.28
CA ASN A 141 -3.20 -24.01 34.83
C ASN A 141 -3.47 -23.54 33.39
N VAL A 142 -3.15 -22.29 33.11
CA VAL A 142 -3.17 -21.72 31.77
C VAL A 142 -1.84 -21.05 31.46
N THR A 143 -1.39 -21.18 30.21
CA THR A 143 -0.18 -20.51 29.71
C THR A 143 -0.44 -19.85 28.36
N ALA A 144 0.29 -18.78 28.08
CA ALA A 144 0.32 -18.10 26.80
C ALA A 144 1.72 -17.51 26.59
N THR A 145 2.18 -17.41 25.33
CA THR A 145 3.36 -16.62 24.99
C THR A 145 2.92 -15.46 24.11
N PHE A 146 3.04 -14.23 24.62
CA PHE A 146 2.80 -13.06 23.79
C PHE A 146 4.07 -12.79 22.99
N SER A 147 3.99 -12.87 21.67
CA SER A 147 5.12 -12.51 20.81
C SER A 147 4.63 -12.06 19.44
N GLY A 148 5.46 -11.25 18.79
CA GLY A 148 5.32 -10.93 17.38
C GLY A 148 6.63 -10.30 16.91
N THR A 149 6.94 -10.45 15.63
CA THR A 149 8.07 -9.79 15.00
C THR A 149 7.54 -8.64 14.17
N PRO A 150 8.11 -7.42 14.29
CA PRO A 150 7.77 -6.36 13.35
C PRO A 150 8.18 -6.81 11.95
N THR A 151 7.34 -6.51 10.97
CA THR A 151 7.56 -6.85 9.56
C THR A 151 7.68 -5.60 8.70
N ARG A 152 7.19 -4.45 9.17
CA ARG A 152 7.15 -3.21 8.40
C ARG A 152 7.29 -1.95 9.26
N LEU A 153 7.64 -0.86 8.60
CA LEU A 153 7.53 0.50 9.10
C LEU A 153 6.30 1.18 8.50
N VAL A 154 5.65 2.05 9.26
CA VAL A 154 4.52 2.85 8.81
C VAL A 154 4.64 4.28 9.34
N TRP A 155 4.33 5.25 8.49
CA TRP A 155 4.06 6.63 8.90
C TRP A 155 2.60 6.71 9.38
N VAL A 156 2.37 6.90 10.67
CA VAL A 156 1.03 6.78 11.28
C VAL A 156 0.34 8.13 11.47
N THR A 157 1.08 9.22 11.37
CA THR A 157 0.53 10.58 11.28
C THR A 157 0.33 10.97 9.82
N PRO A 158 -0.79 11.63 9.47
CA PRO A 158 -0.98 12.16 8.13
C PRO A 158 -0.24 13.50 7.97
N PRO A 159 0.74 13.58 7.07
CA PRO A 159 0.83 14.78 6.24
C PRO A 159 0.56 14.42 4.79
N SER A 160 -0.41 15.09 4.21
CA SER A 160 -0.37 15.32 2.77
C SER A 160 0.28 16.66 2.48
N PHE A 161 0.23 17.66 3.36
CA PHE A 161 0.74 19.00 3.09
C PHE A 161 1.71 19.49 4.16
N ILE A 162 2.83 20.08 3.73
CA ILE A 162 3.81 20.75 4.59
C ILE A 162 4.00 22.16 4.04
N LYS A 163 3.47 23.13 4.76
CA LYS A 163 3.60 24.54 4.40
C LYS A 163 5.04 25.01 4.59
N VAL A 164 5.51 25.88 3.70
CA VAL A 164 6.86 26.45 3.79
C VAL A 164 7.08 27.13 5.14
N ASN A 165 8.23 26.84 5.74
CA ASN A 165 8.67 27.28 7.07
C ASN A 165 7.93 26.69 8.28
N ASP A 166 6.85 25.94 8.08
CA ASP A 166 6.16 25.25 9.17
C ASP A 166 6.95 23.99 9.59
N CYS A 167 6.85 23.67 10.88
CA CYS A 167 7.42 22.46 11.47
C CYS A 167 6.30 21.44 11.67
N VAL A 168 6.26 20.42 10.83
CA VAL A 168 5.22 19.38 10.89
C VAL A 168 5.77 18.16 11.63
N GLN A 169 5.08 17.75 12.69
CA GLN A 169 5.39 16.53 13.44
C GLN A 169 4.87 15.31 12.69
N LEU A 170 5.72 14.30 12.60
CA LEU A 170 5.45 13.00 12.00
C LEU A 170 5.83 11.89 12.95
N THR A 171 5.10 10.78 12.90
CA THR A 171 5.36 9.61 13.72
C THR A 171 5.62 8.41 12.82
N VAL A 172 6.79 7.80 13.00
CA VAL A 172 7.12 6.50 12.40
C VAL A 172 6.94 5.40 13.45
N GLN A 173 6.33 4.29 13.05
CA GLN A 173 5.99 3.16 13.91
C GLN A 173 6.41 1.84 13.27
N THR A 174 6.85 0.89 14.08
CA THR A 174 7.02 -0.50 13.66
C THR A 174 5.73 -1.27 13.85
N GLN A 175 5.35 -2.06 12.84
CA GLN A 175 4.13 -2.86 12.84
C GLN A 175 4.38 -4.29 12.36
N ASP A 176 3.48 -5.20 12.72
CA ASP A 176 3.34 -6.50 12.07
C ASP A 176 2.49 -6.39 10.77
N ASN A 177 2.29 -7.52 10.09
CA ASN A 177 1.47 -7.59 8.86
C ASN A 177 -0.02 -7.33 9.10
N MET A 178 -0.49 -7.43 10.35
CA MET A 178 -1.88 -7.14 10.74
C MET A 178 -2.08 -5.66 11.09
N GLY A 179 -1.01 -4.87 11.13
CA GLY A 179 -1.03 -3.45 11.46
C GLY A 179 -0.94 -3.16 12.97
N ASN A 180 -0.66 -4.15 13.80
CA ASN A 180 -0.46 -3.92 15.22
C ASN A 180 0.89 -3.26 15.47
N ALA A 181 0.93 -2.24 16.32
CA ALA A 181 2.18 -1.62 16.77
C ALA A 181 2.99 -2.62 17.61
N ILE A 182 4.20 -2.93 17.16
CA ILE A 182 5.09 -3.89 17.81
C ILE A 182 6.55 -3.57 17.53
N ASN A 183 7.41 -3.80 18.52
CA ASN A 183 8.84 -3.88 18.30
C ASN A 183 9.45 -4.89 19.27
N ASP A 184 10.30 -5.77 18.75
CA ASP A 184 10.95 -6.86 19.50
C ASP A 184 12.30 -6.44 20.10
N THR A 185 13.00 -5.51 19.45
CA THR A 185 14.30 -4.98 19.86
C THR A 185 14.39 -3.48 19.58
N ALA A 186 15.32 -2.78 20.22
CA ALA A 186 15.54 -1.37 19.90
C ALA A 186 16.09 -1.26 18.46
N ARG A 187 15.46 -0.43 17.63
CA ARG A 187 15.81 -0.28 16.21
C ARG A 187 16.25 1.14 15.90
N THR A 188 17.29 1.29 15.09
CA THR A 188 17.66 2.56 14.47
C THR A 188 17.01 2.63 13.09
N ILE A 189 16.11 3.59 12.93
CA ILE A 189 15.37 3.84 11.70
C ILE A 189 16.14 4.90 10.91
N SER A 190 16.53 4.57 9.68
CA SER A 190 17.13 5.54 8.75
C SER A 190 16.03 6.36 8.09
N LEU A 191 16.24 7.67 8.02
CA LEU A 191 15.31 8.65 7.49
C LEU A 191 15.92 9.32 6.26
N ALA A 192 15.16 9.36 5.18
CA ALA A 192 15.54 10.06 3.97
C ALA A 192 14.34 10.79 3.39
N ILE A 193 14.60 11.90 2.71
CA ILE A 193 13.59 12.58 1.90
C ILE A 193 14.04 12.44 0.46
N ASN A 194 13.22 11.78 -0.34
CA ASN A 194 13.42 11.74 -1.76
C ASN A 194 12.92 13.06 -2.36
N TYR A 195 13.86 13.96 -2.58
CA TYR A 195 13.63 15.32 -3.06
C TYR A 195 14.85 15.78 -3.87
N ASN A 196 14.63 16.66 -4.85
CA ASN A 196 15.67 17.08 -5.80
C ASN A 196 16.78 17.94 -5.17
N THR A 197 16.63 18.35 -3.90
CA THR A 197 17.65 19.08 -3.14
C THR A 197 17.77 18.55 -1.71
N THR A 198 18.77 19.01 -0.97
CA THR A 198 18.97 18.69 0.45
C THR A 198 18.01 19.41 1.41
N ASN A 199 17.05 20.17 0.89
CA ASN A 199 15.93 20.79 1.63
C ASN A 199 14.65 20.22 1.01
N PRO A 200 13.81 19.46 1.73
CA PRO A 200 13.54 19.55 3.17
C PRO A 200 14.50 18.77 4.07
N LYS A 201 14.35 18.96 5.39
CA LYS A 201 15.17 18.36 6.43
C LYS A 201 14.32 17.78 7.57
N TYR A 202 14.84 16.73 8.21
CA TYR A 202 14.30 16.19 9.46
C TYR A 202 14.96 16.83 10.69
N TYR A 203 14.20 16.94 11.77
CA TYR A 203 14.61 17.47 13.06
C TYR A 203 14.12 16.56 14.19
N SER A 204 14.88 16.49 15.27
CA SER A 204 14.59 15.62 16.42
C SER A 204 13.56 16.18 17.40
N SER A 205 13.18 17.45 17.28
CA SER A 205 12.19 18.11 18.13
C SER A 205 11.63 19.37 17.46
N LEU A 206 10.48 19.84 17.93
CA LEU A 206 9.91 21.12 17.52
C LEU A 206 10.86 22.31 17.83
N ALA A 207 11.53 22.28 18.98
CA ALA A 207 12.47 23.34 19.37
C ALA A 207 13.65 23.44 18.38
N ASN A 208 14.19 22.30 17.98
CA ASN A 208 15.29 22.20 17.01
C ASN A 208 14.85 22.69 15.62
N CYS A 209 13.65 22.30 15.21
CA CYS A 209 13.05 22.74 13.94
C CYS A 209 12.85 24.27 13.88
N ASN A 210 12.40 24.88 14.98
CA ASN A 210 12.24 26.34 15.07
C ASN A 210 13.58 27.08 15.16
N ALA A 211 14.56 26.53 15.89
CA ALA A 211 15.91 27.08 16.01
C ALA A 211 16.79 26.85 14.77
N SER A 212 16.27 26.17 13.73
CA SER A 212 16.98 25.85 12.49
C SER A 212 18.29 25.06 12.69
N THR A 213 18.34 24.24 13.75
CA THR A 213 19.49 23.43 14.21
C THR A 213 18.95 22.19 14.94
N PRO A 214 19.43 20.94 14.77
CA PRO A 214 20.20 20.24 13.74
C PRO A 214 19.35 19.30 12.86
N THR A 215 19.93 18.84 11.75
CA THR A 215 19.34 17.85 10.84
C THR A 215 19.65 16.42 11.27
N ILE A 216 18.64 15.57 11.42
CA ILE A 216 18.83 14.13 11.69
C ILE A 216 18.65 13.30 10.42
N THR A 217 19.34 12.17 10.34
CA THR A 217 19.16 11.15 9.28
C THR A 217 18.72 9.80 9.86
N SER A 218 18.50 9.73 11.17
CA SER A 218 18.03 8.53 11.85
C SER A 218 17.36 8.85 13.17
N VAL A 219 16.49 7.94 13.61
CA VAL A 219 15.80 8.00 14.91
C VAL A 219 15.72 6.59 15.52
N SER A 220 15.54 6.47 16.84
CA SER A 220 15.41 5.17 17.51
C SER A 220 13.96 4.88 17.91
N ILE A 221 13.53 3.63 17.70
CA ILE A 221 12.28 3.08 18.24
C ILE A 221 12.64 2.06 19.33
N SER A 222 12.03 2.21 20.51
CA SER A 222 12.27 1.33 21.67
C SER A 222 11.73 -0.08 21.45
N ALA A 223 12.31 -1.07 22.14
CA ALA A 223 11.75 -2.42 22.28
C ALA A 223 10.53 -2.47 23.23
N THR A 224 10.19 -1.34 23.85
CA THR A 224 9.01 -1.16 24.70
C THR A 224 8.08 -0.12 24.08
N ALA A 225 6.79 -0.20 24.41
CA ALA A 225 5.79 0.77 23.96
C ALA A 225 6.26 2.21 24.29
N PRO A 226 6.05 3.18 23.39
CA PRO A 226 5.02 3.20 22.34
C PRO A 226 5.35 2.57 20.97
N PHE A 227 6.49 1.89 20.78
CA PHE A 227 6.89 1.28 19.47
C PHE A 227 6.87 2.25 18.28
N SER A 228 6.92 3.54 18.58
CA SER A 228 6.92 4.64 17.64
C SER A 228 7.82 5.74 18.15
N THR A 229 8.14 6.68 17.26
CA THR A 229 8.93 7.86 17.60
C THR A 229 8.56 9.01 16.68
N ASP A 230 8.66 10.22 17.22
CA ASP A 230 8.32 11.45 16.53
C ASP A 230 9.54 12.06 15.86
N VAL A 231 9.32 12.63 14.67
CA VAL A 231 10.30 13.39 13.90
C VAL A 231 9.60 14.62 13.33
N TRP A 232 10.34 15.71 13.15
CA TRP A 232 9.78 16.95 12.60
C TRP A 232 10.36 17.18 11.21
N VAL A 233 9.53 17.61 10.26
CA VAL A 233 9.96 17.98 8.90
C VAL A 233 9.69 19.46 8.69
N LYS A 234 10.65 20.13 8.06
CA LYS A 234 10.49 21.51 7.59
C LYS A 234 11.18 21.68 6.25
N ILE A 235 10.50 22.42 5.38
CA ILE A 235 11.02 22.95 4.13
C ILE A 235 11.13 24.48 4.25
N THR A 236 12.17 25.07 3.68
CA THR A 236 12.38 26.53 3.71
C THR A 236 12.17 27.20 2.36
N THR A 237 12.43 26.46 1.28
CA THR A 237 12.16 26.88 -0.11
C THR A 237 11.58 25.71 -0.90
N ILE A 238 10.62 25.97 -1.78
CA ILE A 238 9.99 24.94 -2.61
C ILE A 238 10.65 24.98 -3.99
N SER A 239 11.41 23.94 -4.35
CA SER A 239 11.90 23.72 -5.72
C SER A 239 11.00 22.76 -6.50
N ASP A 240 10.27 21.92 -5.78
CA ASP A 240 9.27 20.99 -6.28
C ASP A 240 8.14 20.89 -5.24
N PRO A 241 6.87 21.03 -5.61
CA PRO A 241 5.78 20.83 -4.67
C PRO A 241 5.66 19.39 -4.17
N ASN A 242 6.34 18.40 -4.76
CA ASN A 242 6.22 17.00 -4.35
C ASN A 242 7.49 16.48 -3.69
N GLY A 243 7.36 15.79 -2.56
CA GLY A 243 8.42 14.99 -1.97
C GLY A 243 7.91 13.65 -1.44
N ILE A 244 8.84 12.75 -1.18
CA ILE A 244 8.52 11.44 -0.58
C ILE A 244 9.39 11.25 0.65
N LEU A 245 8.75 11.09 1.80
CA LEU A 245 9.39 10.75 3.06
C LEU A 245 9.65 9.25 3.10
N VAL A 246 10.85 8.85 3.46
CA VAL A 246 11.29 7.45 3.47
C VAL A 246 11.83 7.09 4.84
N ALA A 247 11.29 6.03 5.43
CA ALA A 247 11.83 5.40 6.63
C ALA A 247 12.26 3.97 6.30
N SER A 248 13.43 3.56 6.76
CA SER A 248 13.99 2.24 6.46
C SER A 248 14.73 1.63 7.65
N ASN A 249 14.66 0.31 7.75
CA ASN A 249 15.42 -0.49 8.70
C ASN A 249 15.66 -1.86 8.06
N ALA A 250 16.88 -2.39 8.16
CA ALA A 250 17.22 -3.67 7.56
C ALA A 250 16.30 -4.79 8.11
N GLY A 251 15.74 -5.59 7.21
CA GLY A 251 14.83 -6.69 7.55
C GLY A 251 13.36 -6.29 7.75
N LEU A 252 13.01 -5.00 7.69
CA LEU A 252 11.63 -4.53 7.67
C LEU A 252 11.28 -4.00 6.28
N GLU A 253 10.02 -4.15 5.87
CA GLU A 253 9.45 -3.37 4.77
C GLU A 253 9.45 -1.88 5.12
N GLY A 254 10.13 -1.07 4.31
CA GLY A 254 10.32 0.36 4.52
C GLY A 254 9.05 1.16 4.23
N ALA A 255 8.86 2.26 4.96
CA ALA A 255 7.72 3.14 4.77
C ALA A 255 8.00 4.21 3.72
N SER A 256 6.96 4.61 2.99
CA SER A 256 6.97 5.82 2.17
C SER A 256 5.70 6.63 2.39
N GLN A 257 5.83 7.94 2.39
CA GLN A 257 4.71 8.86 2.49
C GLN A 257 4.94 10.03 1.54
N ASN A 258 4.02 10.22 0.60
CA ASN A 258 4.01 11.40 -0.26
C ASN A 258 3.68 12.62 0.59
N VAL A 259 4.38 13.71 0.34
CA VAL A 259 4.14 15.02 0.93
C VAL A 259 4.12 16.09 -0.14
N TYR A 260 3.19 17.01 -0.02
CA TYR A 260 3.02 18.17 -0.87
C TYR A 260 3.52 19.41 -0.13
N PHE A 261 4.57 20.03 -0.64
CA PHE A 261 5.08 21.29 -0.13
C PHE A 261 4.32 22.45 -0.77
N THR A 262 3.83 23.37 0.06
CA THR A 262 2.93 24.43 -0.38
C THR A 262 3.25 25.78 0.27
N GLY A 263 2.93 26.87 -0.43
CA GLY A 263 3.01 28.24 0.08
C GLY A 263 1.87 28.60 1.03
N ASN A 264 1.64 29.91 1.19
CA ASN A 264 0.41 30.40 1.82
C ASN A 264 -0.76 30.21 0.85
N PRO A 265 -1.94 29.75 1.31
CA PRO A 265 -3.14 29.74 0.49
C PRO A 265 -3.59 31.19 0.23
N ASP A 266 -3.45 31.65 -1.01
CA ASP A 266 -3.69 33.05 -1.40
C ASP A 266 -4.60 33.18 -2.65
N ILE A 267 -4.93 32.06 -3.32
CA ILE A 267 -5.84 32.04 -4.48
C ILE A 267 -6.89 30.93 -4.36
N LEU A 268 -8.05 31.13 -5.00
CA LEU A 268 -9.00 30.06 -5.28
C LEU A 268 -8.79 29.55 -6.69
N VAL A 269 -9.01 28.25 -6.88
CA VAL A 269 -9.11 27.63 -8.20
C VAL A 269 -10.41 26.83 -8.25
N MET A 270 -11.16 27.02 -9.32
CA MET A 270 -12.40 26.32 -9.61
C MET A 270 -12.19 25.45 -10.83
N TYR A 271 -12.64 24.21 -10.73
CA TYR A 271 -12.67 23.26 -11.82
C TYR A 271 -14.12 22.92 -12.18
N ALA A 272 -14.49 23.20 -13.41
CA ALA A 272 -15.81 22.95 -13.96
C ALA A 272 -15.70 22.37 -15.38
N PRO A 273 -16.68 21.57 -15.85
CA PRO A 273 -16.67 21.10 -17.22
C PRO A 273 -16.84 22.29 -18.20
N PRO A 274 -16.13 22.32 -19.35
CA PRO A 274 -16.28 23.40 -20.32
C PRO A 274 -17.62 23.32 -21.05
N ASP A 275 -18.22 22.13 -21.13
CA ASP A 275 -19.51 21.82 -21.71
C ASP A 275 -20.36 20.97 -20.75
N ALA A 276 -21.65 21.24 -20.68
CA ALA A 276 -22.61 20.56 -19.82
C ALA A 276 -23.95 20.38 -20.54
N LYS A 277 -24.66 19.28 -20.29
CA LYS A 277 -26.04 19.11 -20.76
C LYS A 277 -27.00 19.91 -19.88
N ALA A 278 -27.83 20.76 -20.50
CA ALA A 278 -28.87 21.49 -19.79
C ALA A 278 -29.86 20.50 -19.12
N GLY A 279 -30.24 20.77 -17.88
CA GLY A 279 -31.09 19.92 -17.04
C GLY A 279 -30.34 18.84 -16.26
N VAL A 280 -29.01 18.77 -16.34
CA VAL A 280 -28.18 17.81 -15.61
C VAL A 280 -27.36 18.53 -14.53
N CYS A 281 -27.24 17.87 -13.37
CA CYS A 281 -26.50 18.35 -12.21
C CYS A 281 -25.02 17.95 -12.32
N TYR A 282 -24.13 18.93 -12.48
CA TYR A 282 -22.68 18.71 -12.65
C TYR A 282 -21.90 19.11 -11.40
N PRO A 283 -20.92 18.32 -10.95
CA PRO A 283 -20.03 18.71 -9.86
C PRO A 283 -19.03 19.78 -10.34
N ILE A 284 -18.72 20.70 -9.43
CA ILE A 284 -17.64 21.69 -9.55
C ILE A 284 -16.74 21.52 -8.33
N GLN A 285 -15.45 21.42 -8.55
CA GLN A 285 -14.46 21.38 -7.47
C GLN A 285 -13.90 22.79 -7.26
N ILE A 286 -13.75 23.18 -6.01
CA ILE A 286 -13.15 24.47 -5.63
C ILE A 286 -12.06 24.17 -4.62
N PHE A 287 -10.86 24.67 -4.86
CA PHE A 287 -9.74 24.49 -3.96
C PHE A 287 -9.01 25.79 -3.63
N ALA A 288 -8.44 25.83 -2.43
CA ALA A 288 -7.47 26.82 -2.03
C ALA A 288 -6.08 26.40 -2.53
N ALA A 289 -5.36 27.36 -3.10
CA ALA A 289 -4.01 27.16 -3.61
C ALA A 289 -3.12 28.34 -3.24
N ASP A 290 -1.80 28.13 -3.32
CA ASP A 290 -0.84 29.21 -3.22
C ASP A 290 -0.77 30.04 -4.52
N ALA A 291 0.02 31.12 -4.50
CA ALA A 291 0.17 32.01 -5.65
C ALA A 291 0.71 31.33 -6.93
N ASN A 292 1.25 30.11 -6.83
CA ASN A 292 1.71 29.32 -7.97
C ASN A 292 0.67 28.27 -8.43
N GLY A 293 -0.53 28.24 -7.84
CA GLY A 293 -1.57 27.26 -8.14
C GLY A 293 -1.36 25.90 -7.47
N ILE A 294 -0.42 25.77 -6.52
CA ILE A 294 -0.22 24.52 -5.78
C ILE A 294 -1.29 24.42 -4.69
N PRO A 295 -2.05 23.31 -4.58
CA PRO A 295 -3.05 23.15 -3.53
C PRO A 295 -2.47 23.40 -2.13
N ALA A 296 -3.22 24.10 -1.29
CA ALA A 296 -2.76 24.60 0.00
C ALA A 296 -3.86 24.45 1.07
N ILE A 297 -3.54 23.82 2.19
CA ILE A 297 -4.49 23.67 3.30
C ILE A 297 -4.81 25.04 3.91
N VAL A 298 -6.10 25.27 4.20
CA VAL A 298 -6.54 26.45 4.95
C VAL A 298 -6.41 26.22 6.47
N GLY A 299 -5.85 27.19 7.18
CA GLY A 299 -5.63 27.12 8.63
C GLY A 299 -6.86 27.42 9.49
N ALA A 300 -7.94 27.87 8.86
CA ALA A 300 -9.25 28.11 9.46
C ALA A 300 -10.33 27.88 8.39
N ASN A 301 -11.58 27.69 8.81
CA ASN A 301 -12.72 27.57 7.89
C ASN A 301 -12.79 28.78 6.96
N LEU A 302 -12.69 28.54 5.65
CA LEU A 302 -12.71 29.57 4.61
C LEU A 302 -14.09 29.63 3.96
N ALA A 303 -14.80 30.73 4.16
CA ALA A 303 -16.07 30.99 3.49
C ALA A 303 -15.84 31.40 2.02
N VAL A 304 -16.52 30.71 1.10
CA VAL A 304 -16.42 30.91 -0.34
C VAL A 304 -17.78 31.37 -0.88
N ASN A 305 -17.82 32.55 -1.48
CA ASN A 305 -19.00 33.07 -2.18
C ASN A 305 -19.04 32.54 -3.62
N LEU A 306 -20.21 32.09 -4.04
CA LEU A 306 -20.46 31.54 -5.37
C LEU A 306 -21.33 32.52 -6.16
N ALA A 307 -20.80 33.01 -7.28
CA ALA A 307 -21.50 33.89 -8.19
C ALA A 307 -21.57 33.27 -9.59
N LYS A 308 -22.59 33.68 -10.35
CA LYS A 308 -22.83 33.19 -11.71
C LYS A 308 -23.50 34.25 -12.58
N THR A 309 -23.29 34.15 -13.90
CA THR A 309 -24.15 34.80 -14.91
C THR A 309 -25.29 33.86 -15.33
N GLY A 310 -26.24 34.36 -16.11
CA GLY A 310 -27.31 33.52 -16.67
C GLY A 310 -28.29 32.96 -15.64
N ALA A 311 -28.99 31.88 -16.02
CA ALA A 311 -30.05 31.24 -15.23
C ALA A 311 -29.56 30.13 -14.30
N ALA A 312 -28.34 29.62 -14.47
CA ALA A 312 -27.77 28.53 -13.66
C ALA A 312 -27.90 28.73 -12.14
N VAL A 313 -27.91 27.63 -11.40
CA VAL A 313 -28.03 27.59 -9.95
C VAL A 313 -26.97 26.67 -9.37
N PHE A 314 -26.34 27.09 -8.27
CA PHE A 314 -25.44 26.24 -7.49
C PHE A 314 -26.19 25.46 -6.41
N TYR A 315 -25.72 24.27 -6.09
CA TYR A 315 -26.33 23.34 -5.13
C TYR A 315 -25.28 22.71 -4.21
N SER A 316 -25.73 22.27 -3.03
CA SER A 316 -24.88 21.64 -2.00
C SER A 316 -24.46 20.20 -2.32
N ASP A 317 -25.23 19.51 -3.16
CA ASP A 317 -25.07 18.07 -3.41
C ASP A 317 -25.60 17.67 -4.79
N ALA A 318 -25.32 16.42 -5.17
CA ALA A 318 -25.64 15.85 -6.48
C ALA A 318 -27.14 15.72 -6.78
N THR A 319 -28.02 15.93 -5.80
CA THR A 319 -29.47 15.89 -6.04
C THR A 319 -29.96 17.18 -6.70
N CYS A 320 -29.17 18.26 -6.63
CA CYS A 320 -29.56 19.59 -7.11
C CYS A 320 -30.93 20.06 -6.58
N LEU A 321 -31.23 19.77 -5.30
CA LEU A 321 -32.49 20.18 -4.65
C LEU A 321 -32.34 21.42 -3.77
N SER A 322 -31.20 21.59 -3.11
CA SER A 322 -30.95 22.69 -2.16
C SER A 322 -29.98 23.71 -2.77
N SER A 323 -30.50 24.84 -3.25
CA SER A 323 -29.69 25.89 -3.87
C SER A 323 -28.82 26.60 -2.83
N ILE A 324 -27.61 26.97 -3.22
CA ILE A 324 -26.64 27.69 -2.38
C ILE A 324 -26.07 28.90 -3.13
N THR A 325 -25.61 29.90 -2.38
CA THR A 325 -24.85 31.06 -2.90
C THR A 325 -23.48 31.18 -2.25
N SER A 326 -23.17 30.30 -1.31
CA SER A 326 -21.88 30.21 -0.63
C SER A 326 -21.62 28.78 -0.17
N THR A 327 -20.36 28.46 0.03
CA THR A 327 -19.89 27.20 0.62
C THR A 327 -18.71 27.46 1.55
N GLN A 328 -18.13 26.40 2.13
CA GLN A 328 -16.98 26.50 3.03
C GLN A 328 -15.95 25.41 2.71
N ILE A 329 -14.68 25.81 2.64
CA ILE A 329 -13.54 24.89 2.72
C ILE A 329 -13.16 24.79 4.21
N ASP A 330 -13.17 23.58 4.75
CA ASP A 330 -12.98 23.35 6.19
C ASP A 330 -11.50 23.45 6.58
N SER A 331 -11.24 23.93 7.80
CA SER A 331 -9.88 23.97 8.36
C SER A 331 -9.21 22.60 8.28
N GLY A 332 -7.95 22.57 7.87
CA GLY A 332 -7.21 21.32 7.67
C GLY A 332 -7.49 20.62 6.33
N THR A 333 -8.33 21.21 5.47
CA THR A 333 -8.58 20.75 4.10
C THR A 333 -8.19 21.84 3.10
N TYR A 334 -8.27 21.52 1.80
CA TYR A 334 -7.96 22.46 0.73
C TYR A 334 -9.02 22.48 -0.38
N THR A 335 -10.05 21.62 -0.32
CA THR A 335 -11.00 21.43 -1.43
C THR A 335 -12.44 21.29 -0.94
N LYS A 336 -13.38 21.70 -1.79
CA LYS A 336 -14.83 21.54 -1.62
C LYS A 336 -15.48 21.24 -2.96
N VAL A 337 -16.38 20.26 -2.98
CA VAL A 337 -17.25 20.00 -4.13
C VAL A 337 -18.59 20.68 -3.92
N VAL A 338 -19.06 21.39 -4.95
CA VAL A 338 -20.42 21.91 -5.09
C VAL A 338 -21.00 21.42 -6.42
N TYR A 339 -22.26 21.73 -6.70
CA TYR A 339 -22.90 21.32 -7.94
C TYR A 339 -23.52 22.51 -8.65
N ILE A 340 -23.61 22.45 -9.97
CA ILE A 340 -24.28 23.46 -10.80
C ILE A 340 -25.24 22.78 -11.77
N MET A 341 -26.37 23.42 -12.04
CA MET A 341 -27.29 23.02 -13.09
C MET A 341 -27.88 24.28 -13.73
N ASP A 342 -28.06 24.21 -15.05
CA ASP A 342 -28.87 25.17 -15.80
C ASP A 342 -29.93 24.41 -16.59
N LEU A 343 -31.16 24.92 -16.62
CA LEU A 343 -32.23 24.39 -17.46
C LEU A 343 -32.21 25.00 -18.87
N SER A 344 -31.52 26.13 -19.03
CA SER A 344 -31.39 26.85 -20.29
C SER A 344 -30.12 26.40 -21.03
N SER A 345 -30.18 26.47 -22.35
CA SER A 345 -28.96 26.38 -23.16
C SER A 345 -28.36 27.76 -23.28
N GLU A 346 -27.23 27.98 -22.60
CA GLU A 346 -26.48 29.24 -22.60
C GLU A 346 -25.04 29.03 -22.11
N THR A 347 -24.19 30.05 -22.23
CA THR A 347 -22.86 30.05 -21.63
C THR A 347 -22.90 30.80 -20.30
N VAL A 348 -22.55 30.10 -19.22
CA VAL A 348 -22.52 30.63 -17.86
C VAL A 348 -21.08 30.86 -17.43
N THR A 349 -20.82 32.05 -16.89
CA THR A 349 -19.59 32.33 -16.15
C THR A 349 -19.85 32.06 -14.68
N ALA A 350 -19.18 31.05 -14.11
CA ALA A 350 -19.19 30.70 -12.71
C ALA A 350 -17.99 31.36 -12.00
N THR A 351 -18.15 31.83 -10.77
CA THR A 351 -17.10 32.50 -10.00
C THR A 351 -17.11 32.07 -8.55
N ALA A 352 -15.94 31.70 -8.02
CA ALA A 352 -15.71 31.49 -6.58
C ALA A 352 -14.80 32.61 -6.04
N SER A 353 -15.20 33.21 -4.93
CA SER A 353 -14.43 34.30 -4.29
C SER A 353 -14.41 34.14 -2.77
N ALA A 354 -13.30 34.53 -2.14
CA ALA A 354 -13.17 34.56 -0.68
C ALA A 354 -12.33 35.77 -0.25
N THR A 355 -12.51 36.22 1.00
CA THR A 355 -11.77 37.36 1.54
C THR A 355 -10.27 37.05 1.60
N ALA A 356 -9.44 37.94 1.06
CA ALA A 356 -7.97 37.80 0.96
C ALA A 356 -7.48 36.68 0.03
N PHE A 357 -8.35 36.20 -0.87
CA PHE A 357 -8.00 35.26 -1.94
C PHE A 357 -8.30 35.87 -3.30
N ASP A 358 -7.42 35.65 -4.27
CA ASP A 358 -7.76 35.93 -5.68
C ASP A 358 -8.89 34.98 -6.13
N PRO A 359 -9.95 35.48 -6.80
CA PRO A 359 -11.10 34.67 -7.19
C PRO A 359 -10.79 33.77 -8.40
N SER A 360 -11.51 32.66 -8.51
CA SER A 360 -11.49 31.81 -9.70
C SER A 360 -12.74 32.02 -10.54
N VAL A 361 -12.58 31.99 -11.86
CA VAL A 361 -13.67 32.13 -12.84
C VAL A 361 -13.59 31.00 -13.86
N GLU A 362 -14.71 30.32 -14.10
CA GLU A 362 -14.83 29.29 -15.13
C GLU A 362 -16.02 29.57 -16.06
N SER A 363 -15.88 29.19 -17.34
CA SER A 363 -16.92 29.34 -18.35
C SER A 363 -17.47 27.96 -18.73
N ILE A 364 -18.78 27.79 -18.58
CA ILE A 364 -19.49 26.52 -18.80
C ILE A 364 -20.53 26.73 -19.90
N ALA A 365 -20.43 25.97 -20.99
CA ALA A 365 -21.45 25.97 -22.05
C ALA A 365 -22.53 24.92 -21.74
N PHE A 366 -23.68 25.37 -21.24
CA PHE A 366 -24.86 24.51 -21.12
C PHE A 366 -25.55 24.37 -22.49
N ASN A 367 -25.60 23.15 -23.00
CA ASN A 367 -26.15 22.84 -24.31
C ASN A 367 -27.39 21.95 -24.15
N SER A 368 -28.38 22.10 -25.03
CA SER A 368 -29.52 21.18 -25.09
C SER A 368 -29.12 19.73 -25.43
N SER A 369 -27.93 19.55 -26.00
CA SER A 369 -27.29 18.27 -26.31
C SER A 369 -25.78 18.43 -26.22
N ILE A 370 -25.09 17.39 -25.75
CA ILE A 370 -23.62 17.33 -25.73
C ILE A 370 -23.10 16.57 -26.94
N SER A 371 -21.88 16.87 -27.37
CA SER A 371 -21.18 16.10 -28.41
C SER A 371 -20.95 14.67 -27.95
N TRP A 372 -21.06 13.71 -28.87
CA TRP A 372 -20.94 12.30 -28.54
C TRP A 372 -20.26 11.53 -29.67
N TRP A 373 -19.07 10.98 -29.41
CA TRP A 373 -18.24 10.30 -30.40
C TRP A 373 -18.99 9.23 -31.20
N ASN A 374 -19.74 8.35 -30.52
CA ASN A 374 -20.51 7.30 -31.17
C ASN A 374 -21.69 6.84 -30.32
N ILE A 375 -22.91 7.02 -30.82
CA ILE A 375 -24.15 6.70 -30.10
C ILE A 375 -24.36 5.21 -29.81
N SER A 376 -23.57 4.32 -30.41
CA SER A 376 -23.60 2.89 -30.05
C SER A 376 -22.95 2.61 -28.69
N TRP A 377 -22.15 3.54 -28.18
CA TRP A 377 -21.65 3.55 -26.80
C TRP A 377 -22.58 4.43 -25.96
N GLN A 378 -23.25 3.82 -25.00
CA GLN A 378 -24.34 4.46 -24.26
C GLN A 378 -23.88 5.19 -22.99
N LYS A 379 -22.60 5.05 -22.62
CA LYS A 379 -22.01 5.70 -21.45
C LYS A 379 -20.60 6.19 -21.75
N ARG A 380 -20.22 7.32 -21.14
CA ARG A 380 -18.82 7.78 -21.10
C ARG A 380 -18.44 8.29 -19.72
N LEU A 381 -17.17 8.12 -19.39
CA LEU A 381 -16.51 8.65 -18.21
C LEU A 381 -15.47 9.66 -18.68
N ARG A 382 -15.58 10.92 -18.27
CA ARG A 382 -14.52 11.90 -18.49
C ARG A 382 -13.41 11.72 -17.45
N ILE A 383 -12.18 11.79 -17.94
CA ILE A 383 -10.96 11.62 -17.15
C ILE A 383 -10.11 12.87 -17.36
N ASP A 384 -9.85 13.57 -16.26
CA ASP A 384 -9.12 14.83 -16.24
C ASP A 384 -7.69 14.57 -15.82
N ILE A 385 -6.75 15.22 -16.51
CA ILE A 385 -5.32 15.08 -16.30
C ILE A 385 -4.83 16.27 -15.50
N ASN A 386 -4.34 16.01 -14.30
CA ASN A 386 -3.62 16.99 -13.49
C ASN A 386 -2.13 16.99 -13.85
N ASN A 387 -1.62 18.14 -14.27
CA ASN A 387 -0.20 18.41 -14.47
C ASN A 387 0.20 19.78 -13.88
N LEU A 388 -0.50 20.24 -12.83
CA LEU A 388 -0.21 21.52 -12.16
C LEU A 388 1.21 21.56 -11.57
N ASP A 389 1.73 20.39 -11.20
CA ASP A 389 2.98 20.21 -10.48
C ASP A 389 4.19 19.89 -11.39
N GLN A 390 4.05 20.13 -12.70
CA GLN A 390 5.11 20.09 -13.68
C GLN A 390 5.06 21.32 -14.59
N THR A 391 6.19 22.00 -14.72
CA THR A 391 6.32 23.22 -15.52
C THR A 391 6.54 22.96 -17.02
N VAL A 392 6.48 21.70 -17.43
CA VAL A 392 6.77 21.24 -18.79
C VAL A 392 5.59 20.44 -19.34
N ALA A 393 5.32 20.61 -20.62
CA ALA A 393 4.32 19.85 -21.36
C ALA A 393 4.92 18.51 -21.81
N HIS A 394 4.10 17.46 -21.83
CA HIS A 394 4.53 16.12 -22.21
C HIS A 394 3.80 15.66 -23.46
N SER A 395 4.53 15.11 -24.42
CA SER A 395 3.97 14.53 -25.65
C SER A 395 4.03 13.00 -25.62
N ASP A 396 3.07 12.36 -26.27
CA ASP A 396 3.01 10.89 -26.39
C ASP A 396 3.20 10.15 -25.06
N GLN A 397 2.57 10.65 -24.00
CA GLN A 397 2.74 10.16 -22.64
C GLN A 397 1.75 9.02 -22.36
N PRO A 398 2.21 7.80 -22.06
CA PRO A 398 1.34 6.77 -21.50
C PRO A 398 0.89 7.17 -20.10
N VAL A 399 -0.40 7.05 -19.86
CA VAL A 399 -1.06 7.37 -18.60
C VAL A 399 -1.86 6.17 -18.12
N LEU A 400 -1.65 5.76 -16.86
CA LEU A 400 -2.39 4.67 -16.24
C LEU A 400 -3.74 5.16 -15.73
N VAL A 401 -4.80 4.74 -16.43
CA VAL A 401 -6.18 4.87 -15.99
C VAL A 401 -6.50 3.68 -15.09
N THR A 402 -6.99 3.93 -13.87
CA THR A 402 -7.45 2.88 -12.96
C THR A 402 -8.92 3.08 -12.63
N ILE A 403 -9.74 2.08 -12.94
CA ILE A 403 -11.19 2.10 -12.72
C ILE A 403 -11.62 0.96 -11.81
N ASN A 404 -12.71 1.15 -11.07
CA ASN A 404 -13.33 0.14 -10.22
C ASN A 404 -14.84 0.36 -10.10
N SER A 405 -15.51 -0.47 -9.31
CA SER A 405 -16.97 -0.47 -9.14
C SER A 405 -17.52 0.79 -8.46
N SER A 406 -16.67 1.64 -7.88
CA SER A 406 -17.09 2.97 -7.39
C SER A 406 -17.18 4.03 -8.50
N LEU A 407 -16.52 3.80 -9.64
CA LEU A 407 -16.46 4.73 -10.78
C LEU A 407 -17.41 4.31 -11.91
N ILE A 408 -17.51 3.01 -12.21
CA ILE A 408 -18.36 2.48 -13.27
C ILE A 408 -19.14 1.24 -12.81
N SER A 409 -20.25 0.92 -13.50
CA SER A 409 -20.90 -0.38 -13.36
C SER A 409 -20.34 -1.37 -14.37
N TYR A 410 -19.65 -2.40 -13.89
CA TYR A 410 -19.12 -3.46 -14.76
C TYR A 410 -20.21 -4.30 -15.44
N SER A 411 -21.47 -4.24 -14.98
CA SER A 411 -22.60 -4.84 -15.70
C SER A 411 -22.82 -4.24 -17.09
N ASP A 412 -22.34 -3.01 -17.29
CA ASP A 412 -22.49 -2.25 -18.52
C ASP A 412 -21.24 -2.37 -19.40
N THR A 413 -20.33 -3.30 -19.08
CA THR A 413 -19.11 -3.56 -19.85
C THR A 413 -19.14 -4.98 -20.40
N LYS A 414 -18.40 -5.23 -21.48
CA LYS A 414 -18.18 -6.57 -22.00
C LYS A 414 -17.06 -7.28 -21.22
N THR A 415 -17.04 -8.60 -21.34
CA THR A 415 -15.94 -9.44 -20.85
C THR A 415 -14.59 -8.88 -21.29
N ASN A 416 -13.64 -8.78 -20.35
CA ASN A 416 -12.29 -8.27 -20.55
C ASN A 416 -12.22 -6.83 -21.10
N GLY A 417 -13.26 -6.02 -20.91
CA GLY A 417 -13.29 -4.63 -21.37
C GLY A 417 -13.32 -4.47 -22.89
N ALA A 418 -13.79 -5.47 -23.64
CA ALA A 418 -13.78 -5.46 -25.11
C ALA A 418 -14.50 -4.25 -25.74
N ASP A 419 -15.45 -3.64 -25.03
CA ASP A 419 -16.18 -2.45 -25.48
C ASP A 419 -15.59 -1.12 -25.02
N ILE A 420 -14.47 -1.10 -24.30
CA ILE A 420 -13.83 0.15 -23.86
C ILE A 420 -13.23 0.89 -25.06
N ARG A 421 -13.42 2.21 -25.13
CA ARG A 421 -12.75 3.09 -26.11
C ARG A 421 -12.28 4.36 -25.43
N PHE A 422 -11.10 4.84 -25.78
CA PHE A 422 -10.63 6.16 -25.35
C PHE A 422 -10.68 7.16 -26.50
N VAL A 423 -11.17 8.36 -26.22
CA VAL A 423 -11.36 9.43 -27.20
C VAL A 423 -10.85 10.74 -26.60
N ALA A 424 -10.12 11.53 -27.38
CA ALA A 424 -9.61 12.82 -26.95
C ALA A 424 -10.73 13.83 -26.64
N SER A 425 -10.37 14.96 -26.06
CA SER A 425 -11.29 16.06 -25.73
C SER A 425 -12.00 16.71 -26.92
N ASP A 426 -11.61 16.37 -28.15
CA ASP A 426 -12.25 16.84 -29.38
C ASP A 426 -13.46 15.97 -29.82
N ASP A 427 -13.85 14.97 -29.01
CA ASP A 427 -14.94 14.02 -29.27
C ASP A 427 -14.82 13.23 -30.58
N THR A 428 -13.62 13.18 -31.18
CA THR A 428 -13.43 12.56 -32.50
C THR A 428 -12.19 11.68 -32.59
N THR A 429 -11.08 12.08 -31.97
CA THR A 429 -9.79 11.40 -32.07
C THR A 429 -9.74 10.20 -31.13
N ALA A 430 -9.72 8.98 -31.67
CA ALA A 430 -9.48 7.78 -30.88
C ALA A 430 -8.04 7.74 -30.33
N LEU A 431 -7.89 7.31 -29.09
CA LEU A 431 -6.60 7.19 -28.40
C LEU A 431 -6.18 5.72 -28.31
N ASP A 432 -4.89 5.46 -28.53
CA ASP A 432 -4.33 4.12 -28.35
C ASP A 432 -4.34 3.73 -26.87
N TYR A 433 -4.73 2.50 -26.58
CA TYR A 433 -4.81 1.97 -25.22
C TYR A 433 -4.43 0.49 -25.15
N GLU A 434 -4.03 0.06 -23.95
CA GLU A 434 -3.71 -1.31 -23.56
C GLU A 434 -4.30 -1.58 -22.18
N ILE A 435 -5.11 -2.63 -22.07
CA ILE A 435 -5.65 -3.13 -20.82
C ILE A 435 -4.56 -4.00 -20.18
N GLU A 436 -3.98 -3.48 -19.10
CA GLU A 436 -2.97 -4.17 -18.31
C GLU A 436 -3.60 -5.29 -17.47
N ASN A 437 -4.68 -4.95 -16.77
CA ASN A 437 -5.48 -5.89 -16.00
C ASN A 437 -6.96 -5.50 -16.03
N TRP A 438 -7.83 -6.50 -16.11
CA TRP A 438 -9.28 -6.31 -16.04
C TRP A 438 -9.85 -7.10 -14.86
N ASP A 439 -10.08 -6.41 -13.75
CA ASP A 439 -10.63 -6.99 -12.51
C ASP A 439 -11.89 -6.23 -12.06
N PRO A 440 -13.09 -6.75 -12.40
CA PRO A 440 -14.36 -6.19 -11.96
C PRO A 440 -14.60 -6.19 -10.45
N THR A 441 -13.85 -7.00 -9.69
CA THR A 441 -13.95 -7.11 -8.22
C THR A 441 -12.96 -6.25 -7.47
N GLY A 442 -11.93 -5.78 -8.16
CA GLY A 442 -10.89 -4.89 -7.66
C GLY A 442 -10.69 -3.68 -8.58
N ASN A 443 -9.44 -3.46 -8.98
CA ASN A 443 -9.06 -2.37 -9.88
C ASN A 443 -8.73 -2.92 -11.27
N SER A 444 -9.37 -2.38 -12.30
CA SER A 444 -8.92 -2.54 -13.69
C SER A 444 -7.96 -1.42 -14.05
N GLN A 445 -6.84 -1.78 -14.69
CA GLN A 445 -5.73 -0.88 -15.01
C GLN A 445 -5.55 -0.86 -16.53
N ILE A 446 -5.53 0.34 -17.11
CA ILE A 446 -5.48 0.56 -18.56
C ILE A 446 -4.48 1.66 -18.87
N TRP A 447 -3.49 1.37 -19.70
CA TRP A 447 -2.59 2.38 -20.26
C TRP A 447 -3.25 3.09 -21.44
N VAL A 448 -3.18 4.41 -21.46
CA VAL A 448 -3.69 5.23 -22.58
C VAL A 448 -2.59 6.19 -23.03
N ARG A 449 -2.27 6.24 -24.32
CA ARG A 449 -1.30 7.23 -24.84
C ARG A 449 -1.99 8.55 -25.07
N ILE A 450 -1.58 9.56 -24.30
CA ILE A 450 -2.08 10.92 -24.43
C ILE A 450 -1.13 11.72 -25.33
N PRO A 451 -1.61 12.25 -26.49
CA PRO A 451 -0.74 12.93 -27.46
C PRO A 451 -0.05 14.17 -26.90
N SER A 452 -0.75 14.93 -26.05
CA SER A 452 -0.22 16.15 -25.44
C SER A 452 -0.87 16.39 -24.08
N ILE A 453 -0.04 16.60 -23.07
CA ILE A 453 -0.42 17.04 -21.73
C ILE A 453 0.21 18.41 -21.52
N ALA A 454 -0.62 19.42 -21.27
CA ALA A 454 -0.15 20.80 -21.10
C ALA A 454 0.66 20.97 -19.79
N ALA A 455 1.64 21.87 -19.81
CA ALA A 455 2.38 22.30 -18.62
C ALA A 455 1.45 23.03 -17.65
N THR A 456 1.70 22.90 -16.34
CA THR A 456 1.04 23.67 -15.27
C THR A 456 -0.48 23.77 -15.45
N SER A 457 -1.12 22.65 -15.78
CA SER A 457 -2.53 22.64 -16.15
C SER A 457 -3.23 21.41 -15.59
N GLU A 458 -4.48 21.60 -15.19
CA GLU A 458 -5.44 20.53 -14.87
C GLU A 458 -6.60 20.48 -15.87
N LYS A 459 -6.51 21.26 -16.96
CA LYS A 459 -7.62 21.43 -17.92
C LYS A 459 -7.56 20.42 -19.08
N GLY A 460 -6.53 19.58 -19.14
CA GLY A 460 -6.45 18.50 -20.12
C GLY A 460 -7.38 17.37 -19.73
N TYR A 461 -8.17 16.85 -20.66
CA TYR A 461 -9.06 15.73 -20.40
C TYR A 461 -9.25 14.85 -21.64
N PHE A 462 -9.79 13.66 -21.41
CA PHE A 462 -10.19 12.71 -22.44
C PHE A 462 -11.35 11.87 -21.90
N TYR A 463 -11.95 11.05 -22.75
CA TYR A 463 -13.12 10.25 -22.42
C TYR A 463 -12.83 8.76 -22.54
N MET A 464 -13.41 7.98 -21.63
CA MET A 464 -13.57 6.53 -21.76
C MET A 464 -15.03 6.23 -22.10
N TYR A 465 -15.30 5.68 -23.28
CA TYR A 465 -16.62 5.21 -23.72
C TYR A 465 -16.78 3.71 -23.45
N TYR A 466 -17.98 3.29 -23.04
CA TYR A 466 -18.34 1.89 -22.81
C TYR A 466 -19.86 1.66 -23.00
N ASN A 467 -20.35 0.46 -22.68
CA ASN A 467 -21.74 0.04 -22.85
C ASN A 467 -22.16 -0.10 -24.31
N ASN A 468 -21.34 -0.82 -25.09
CA ASN A 468 -21.67 -1.25 -26.44
C ASN A 468 -21.64 -2.78 -26.54
N PRO A 469 -22.79 -3.49 -26.46
CA PRO A 469 -22.82 -4.95 -26.47
C PRO A 469 -22.35 -5.56 -27.80
N ALA A 470 -22.35 -4.81 -28.89
CA ALA A 470 -21.92 -5.26 -30.21
C ALA A 470 -20.41 -5.06 -30.47
N ALA A 471 -19.69 -4.35 -29.59
CA ALA A 471 -18.27 -4.05 -29.80
C ALA A 471 -17.38 -5.31 -29.70
N SER A 472 -16.33 -5.35 -30.51
CA SER A 472 -15.19 -6.27 -30.37
C SER A 472 -14.02 -5.55 -29.70
N ASP A 473 -13.05 -6.30 -29.19
CA ASP A 473 -11.82 -5.71 -28.65
C ASP A 473 -11.07 -4.90 -29.73
N ALA A 474 -10.52 -3.75 -29.34
CA ALA A 474 -9.84 -2.83 -30.25
C ALA A 474 -8.64 -2.13 -29.60
N GLN A 475 -8.02 -2.77 -28.61
CA GLN A 475 -6.77 -2.29 -28.03
C GLN A 475 -5.68 -2.15 -29.10
N ASN A 476 -4.81 -1.15 -28.95
CA ASN A 476 -3.62 -0.97 -29.76
C ASN A 476 -2.40 -0.82 -28.86
N LYS A 477 -2.04 -1.93 -28.22
CA LYS A 477 -0.87 -2.09 -27.34
C LYS A 477 0.39 -1.44 -27.91
N THR A 478 0.74 -1.77 -29.15
CA THR A 478 1.95 -1.22 -29.80
C THR A 478 1.86 0.29 -30.09
N GLY A 479 0.66 0.82 -30.26
CA GLY A 479 0.41 2.26 -30.41
C GLY A 479 0.58 3.03 -29.11
N VAL A 480 0.45 2.38 -27.94
CA VAL A 480 0.69 3.03 -26.65
C VAL A 480 2.18 3.33 -26.43
N TRP A 481 3.04 2.38 -26.82
CA TRP A 481 4.47 2.37 -26.45
C TRP A 481 5.42 2.79 -27.57
N THR A 482 5.00 3.71 -28.44
CA THR A 482 5.76 4.14 -29.63
C THR A 482 7.11 4.79 -29.31
N SER A 483 7.23 5.46 -28.16
CA SER A 483 8.46 6.12 -27.72
C SER A 483 9.47 5.17 -27.06
N TYR A 484 9.09 3.92 -26.80
CA TYR A 484 9.87 2.98 -26.02
C TYR A 484 10.58 1.98 -26.92
N TRP A 485 11.79 1.61 -26.51
CA TRP A 485 12.53 0.51 -27.11
C TRP A 485 11.96 -0.82 -26.58
N MET A 486 11.64 -0.94 -25.30
CA MET A 486 11.07 -2.17 -24.74
C MET A 486 10.17 -1.84 -23.55
N VAL A 487 9.05 -2.56 -23.43
CA VAL A 487 8.14 -2.47 -22.29
C VAL A 487 7.68 -3.87 -21.92
N TRP A 488 8.07 -4.34 -20.74
CA TRP A 488 7.55 -5.56 -20.13
C TRP A 488 6.75 -5.19 -18.88
N HIS A 489 5.46 -5.51 -18.88
CA HIS A 489 4.61 -5.37 -17.70
C HIS A 489 4.86 -6.47 -16.68
N LEU A 490 5.39 -7.62 -17.11
CA LEU A 490 5.66 -8.80 -16.25
C LEU A 490 4.42 -9.45 -15.64
N ASN A 491 3.24 -9.16 -16.18
CA ASN A 491 1.95 -9.76 -15.82
C ASN A 491 1.70 -11.14 -16.48
N ASP A 492 2.59 -11.61 -17.34
CA ASP A 492 2.47 -12.90 -18.04
C ASP A 492 2.78 -14.10 -17.11
N ASN A 493 2.21 -15.27 -17.41
CA ASN A 493 2.50 -16.50 -16.66
C ASN A 493 3.93 -17.02 -16.95
N PRO A 494 4.86 -17.00 -15.97
CA PRO A 494 6.24 -17.44 -16.17
C PRO A 494 6.39 -18.95 -16.40
N THR A 495 5.37 -19.75 -16.06
CA THR A 495 5.35 -21.21 -16.33
C THR A 495 4.71 -21.57 -17.67
N GLY A 496 4.24 -20.56 -18.42
CA GLY A 496 3.65 -20.74 -19.74
C GLY A 496 4.68 -21.06 -20.84
N ALA A 497 4.17 -21.19 -22.06
CA ALA A 497 5.00 -21.42 -23.24
C ALA A 497 5.91 -20.21 -23.51
N ALA A 498 7.18 -20.48 -23.83
CA ALA A 498 8.13 -19.43 -24.20
C ALA A 498 7.78 -18.79 -25.56
N PRO A 499 8.14 -17.49 -25.76
CA PRO A 499 8.62 -16.57 -24.74
C PRO A 499 7.48 -16.14 -23.82
N GLN A 500 7.70 -16.10 -22.50
CA GLN A 500 6.65 -15.84 -21.51
C GLN A 500 6.32 -14.35 -21.42
N TYR A 501 7.32 -13.51 -21.17
CA TYR A 501 7.12 -12.08 -20.96
C TYR A 501 7.06 -11.35 -22.30
N LYS A 502 5.91 -10.77 -22.62
CA LYS A 502 5.68 -10.12 -23.91
C LYS A 502 6.13 -8.66 -23.86
N ASP A 503 6.66 -8.19 -24.99
CA ASP A 503 7.04 -6.80 -25.18
C ASP A 503 5.85 -6.06 -25.79
N SER A 504 5.47 -4.96 -25.15
CA SER A 504 4.34 -4.14 -25.56
C SER A 504 4.62 -3.22 -26.73
N THR A 505 5.88 -3.07 -27.13
CA THR A 505 6.26 -2.28 -28.29
C THR A 505 6.15 -3.07 -29.59
N VAL A 506 6.17 -2.36 -30.74
CA VAL A 506 6.29 -2.99 -32.07
C VAL A 506 7.57 -3.83 -32.24
N ASN A 507 8.56 -3.68 -31.35
CA ASN A 507 9.87 -4.30 -31.50
C ASN A 507 9.89 -5.79 -31.11
N ALA A 508 8.85 -6.28 -30.41
CA ALA A 508 8.69 -7.68 -30.03
C ALA A 508 9.92 -8.29 -29.29
N ARG A 509 10.54 -7.50 -28.40
CA ARG A 509 11.70 -7.90 -27.60
C ARG A 509 11.29 -8.77 -26.42
N HIS A 510 10.73 -9.93 -26.71
CA HIS A 510 10.12 -10.80 -25.70
C HIS A 510 11.16 -11.44 -24.77
N GLY A 511 10.74 -11.69 -23.54
CA GLY A 511 11.52 -12.33 -22.49
C GLY A 511 11.24 -13.83 -22.38
N THR A 512 12.30 -14.61 -22.26
CA THR A 512 12.25 -16.04 -21.92
C THR A 512 12.89 -16.27 -20.57
N VAL A 513 12.17 -16.87 -19.64
CA VAL A 513 12.69 -17.16 -18.30
C VAL A 513 13.81 -18.19 -18.34
N SER A 514 14.68 -18.17 -17.33
CA SER A 514 15.68 -19.21 -17.06
C SER A 514 15.05 -20.60 -16.91
N ALA A 515 15.89 -21.65 -16.94
CA ALA A 515 15.44 -23.04 -16.77
C ALA A 515 14.64 -23.27 -15.48
N THR A 516 14.93 -22.47 -14.45
CA THR A 516 14.05 -22.29 -13.28
C THR A 516 13.23 -21.03 -13.51
N PRO A 517 11.91 -21.14 -13.75
CA PRO A 517 11.06 -19.97 -13.92
C PRO A 517 10.93 -19.18 -12.61
N PRO A 518 10.94 -17.84 -12.66
CA PRO A 518 10.50 -17.04 -11.52
C PRO A 518 9.02 -17.31 -11.22
N THR A 519 8.59 -16.98 -10.00
CA THR A 519 7.17 -17.03 -9.64
C THR A 519 6.49 -15.69 -9.95
N SER A 520 5.19 -15.72 -10.24
CA SER A 520 4.35 -14.51 -10.29
C SER A 520 3.90 -14.12 -8.89
N ILE A 521 3.90 -12.82 -8.60
CA ILE A 521 3.32 -12.25 -7.38
C ILE A 521 2.80 -10.84 -7.67
N ALA A 522 1.75 -10.41 -6.96
CA ALA A 522 1.19 -9.06 -7.07
C ALA A 522 2.29 -7.96 -7.13
N GLY A 523 2.24 -7.17 -8.19
CA GLY A 523 3.15 -6.07 -8.48
C GLY A 523 2.66 -4.72 -7.95
N VAL A 524 3.27 -3.65 -8.43
CA VAL A 524 2.73 -2.28 -8.29
C VAL A 524 1.60 -2.08 -9.29
N ILE A 525 1.75 -2.65 -10.49
CA ILE A 525 0.75 -2.64 -11.55
C ILE A 525 0.60 -4.09 -12.02
N GLY A 526 -0.61 -4.65 -11.94
CA GLY A 526 -0.82 -6.06 -12.22
C GLY A 526 0.05 -7.00 -11.37
N GLU A 527 0.67 -7.99 -12.01
CA GLU A 527 1.61 -8.93 -11.40
C GLU A 527 3.07 -8.58 -11.72
N SER A 528 4.00 -9.15 -10.95
CA SER A 528 5.43 -8.93 -11.04
C SER A 528 6.21 -10.24 -11.12
N ALA A 529 7.44 -10.18 -11.64
CA ALA A 529 8.37 -11.30 -11.64
C ALA A 529 9.15 -11.36 -10.31
N ASN A 530 8.98 -12.43 -9.54
CA ASN A 530 9.77 -12.70 -8.34
C ASN A 530 10.98 -13.60 -8.65
N LEU A 531 12.14 -12.97 -8.80
CA LEU A 531 13.44 -13.58 -8.99
C LEU A 531 14.02 -13.92 -7.62
N SER A 532 13.72 -15.11 -7.09
CA SER A 532 14.04 -15.46 -5.69
C SER A 532 15.15 -16.52 -5.56
N SER A 533 15.45 -17.22 -6.65
CA SER A 533 16.55 -18.18 -6.72
C SER A 533 17.83 -17.51 -7.23
N SER A 534 18.99 -18.07 -6.85
CA SER A 534 20.30 -17.63 -7.38
C SER A 534 20.51 -17.98 -8.85
N SER A 535 19.53 -18.59 -9.52
CA SER A 535 19.55 -18.95 -10.94
C SER A 535 18.46 -18.27 -11.76
N ASP A 536 17.58 -17.47 -11.14
CA ASP A 536 16.48 -16.81 -11.83
C ASP A 536 17.01 -15.64 -12.66
N TYR A 537 16.58 -15.56 -13.92
CA TYR A 537 16.74 -14.41 -14.80
C TYR A 537 15.77 -14.50 -15.99
N ILE A 538 15.62 -13.39 -16.71
CA ILE A 538 14.84 -13.30 -17.93
C ILE A 538 15.79 -12.94 -19.07
N THR A 539 15.79 -13.76 -20.12
CA THR A 539 16.58 -13.56 -21.34
C THR A 539 15.74 -12.79 -22.36
N VAL A 540 16.20 -11.63 -22.76
CA VAL A 540 15.67 -10.84 -23.87
C VAL A 540 16.07 -11.52 -25.17
N ASN A 541 15.17 -11.66 -26.15
CA ASN A 541 15.48 -12.25 -27.46
C ASN A 541 16.38 -11.38 -28.37
N THR A 542 17.08 -10.39 -27.83
CA THR A 542 17.96 -9.48 -28.56
C THR A 542 19.11 -8.99 -27.68
N ASN A 543 20.20 -8.52 -28.31
CA ASN A 543 21.33 -7.96 -27.60
C ASN A 543 20.98 -6.58 -27.01
N LEU A 544 21.22 -6.40 -25.72
CA LEU A 544 20.99 -5.15 -25.00
C LEU A 544 22.13 -4.13 -25.18
N GLN A 545 23.33 -4.59 -25.54
CA GLN A 545 24.52 -3.75 -25.60
C GLN A 545 24.37 -2.50 -26.48
N PRO A 546 23.79 -2.54 -27.70
CA PRO A 546 23.68 -1.35 -28.55
C PRO A 546 22.84 -0.21 -27.94
N VAL A 547 22.05 -0.50 -26.90
CA VAL A 547 21.25 0.49 -26.18
C VAL A 547 21.87 0.83 -24.82
N ILE A 548 22.02 -0.16 -23.94
CA ILE A 548 22.51 0.05 -22.57
C ILE A 548 23.97 0.56 -22.56
N GLY A 549 24.80 0.13 -23.51
CA GLY A 549 26.17 0.60 -23.70
C GLY A 549 26.27 2.00 -24.35
N ASN A 550 25.15 2.62 -24.76
CA ASN A 550 25.11 3.87 -25.52
C ASN A 550 24.24 4.92 -24.79
N ASN A 551 23.52 5.76 -25.53
CA ASN A 551 22.48 6.66 -25.01
C ASN A 551 21.23 5.87 -24.65
N SER A 552 20.87 5.83 -23.36
CA SER A 552 19.71 5.06 -22.91
C SER A 552 19.11 5.56 -21.61
N THR A 553 17.87 5.13 -21.38
CA THR A 553 17.16 5.28 -20.11
C THR A 553 16.47 3.96 -19.78
N PHE A 554 16.85 3.33 -18.67
CA PHE A 554 16.25 2.11 -18.16
C PHE A 554 15.42 2.43 -16.92
N SER A 555 14.23 1.85 -16.79
CA SER A 555 13.45 1.95 -15.57
C SER A 555 12.71 0.66 -15.22
N THR A 556 12.44 0.48 -13.94
CA THR A 556 11.63 -0.64 -13.42
C THR A 556 11.18 -0.33 -12.00
N TRP A 557 10.02 -0.86 -11.61
CA TRP A 557 9.71 -1.05 -10.21
C TRP A 557 10.51 -2.23 -9.67
N MET A 558 11.14 -2.06 -8.52
CA MET A 558 11.85 -3.14 -7.84
C MET A 558 11.56 -3.19 -6.35
N ARG A 559 11.62 -4.40 -5.79
CA ARG A 559 11.54 -4.65 -4.34
C ARG A 559 12.53 -5.75 -3.97
N THR A 560 13.38 -5.48 -2.98
CA THR A 560 14.41 -6.44 -2.55
C THR A 560 14.84 -6.17 -1.10
N SER A 561 15.37 -7.20 -0.44
CA SER A 561 16.13 -7.11 0.81
C SER A 561 17.59 -7.53 0.64
N GLN A 562 18.01 -7.80 -0.60
CA GLN A 562 19.32 -8.33 -0.92
C GLN A 562 20.43 -7.36 -0.51
N THR A 563 21.48 -7.90 0.11
CA THR A 563 22.70 -7.17 0.42
C THR A 563 23.70 -7.27 -0.72
N GLY A 564 24.44 -6.19 -0.91
CA GLY A 564 25.40 -6.04 -1.99
C GLY A 564 26.78 -6.63 -1.73
N THR A 565 27.71 -6.34 -2.66
CA THR A 565 29.16 -6.55 -2.47
C THR A 565 29.93 -5.24 -2.73
N ALA A 566 31.25 -5.26 -2.55
CA ALA A 566 32.09 -4.07 -2.68
C ALA A 566 32.49 -3.70 -4.12
N SER A 567 32.23 -4.57 -5.10
CA SER A 567 32.76 -4.37 -6.46
C SER A 567 31.64 -4.49 -7.48
N THR A 568 31.64 -3.61 -8.49
CA THR A 568 30.62 -3.59 -9.55
C THR A 568 30.43 -4.95 -10.23
N TRP A 569 31.53 -5.65 -10.53
CA TRP A 569 31.53 -6.94 -11.22
C TRP A 569 31.17 -8.17 -10.36
N THR A 570 30.91 -7.99 -9.06
CA THR A 570 30.39 -9.07 -8.18
C THR A 570 29.10 -8.69 -7.48
N ALA A 571 28.71 -7.42 -7.58
CA ALA A 571 27.51 -6.92 -6.94
C ALA A 571 26.28 -7.50 -7.65
N PRO A 572 25.29 -7.98 -6.90
CA PRO A 572 24.05 -8.42 -7.50
C PRO A 572 23.31 -7.22 -8.09
N GLY A 573 22.53 -7.45 -9.15
CA GLY A 573 21.86 -6.35 -9.82
C GLY A 573 20.90 -6.77 -10.92
N ILE A 574 20.38 -5.79 -11.63
CA ILE A 574 19.29 -5.98 -12.59
C ILE A 574 19.85 -6.38 -13.95
N THR A 575 20.69 -5.58 -14.58
CA THR A 575 21.23 -5.92 -15.91
C THR A 575 22.60 -5.29 -16.14
N GLY A 576 23.36 -5.87 -17.06
CA GLY A 576 24.71 -5.42 -17.36
C GLY A 576 25.58 -6.52 -17.95
N ILE A 577 26.86 -6.21 -18.07
CA ILE A 577 27.91 -7.12 -18.50
C ILE A 577 29.24 -6.72 -17.86
N GLU A 578 29.97 -7.73 -17.39
CA GLU A 578 31.41 -7.65 -17.11
C GLU A 578 32.20 -8.02 -18.37
N VAL A 579 33.20 -7.22 -18.69
CA VAL A 579 34.17 -7.44 -19.76
C VAL A 579 35.49 -7.81 -19.10
N GLY A 580 35.71 -9.12 -18.93
CA GLY A 580 36.90 -9.66 -18.27
C GLY A 580 38.22 -9.01 -18.67
N ALA A 581 39.01 -8.67 -17.63
CA ALA A 581 40.29 -7.96 -17.71
C ALA A 581 40.23 -6.60 -18.44
N SER A 582 39.07 -5.95 -18.45
CA SER A 582 38.84 -4.61 -18.99
C SER A 582 38.22 -3.69 -17.92
N VAL A 583 38.03 -2.42 -18.28
CA VAL A 583 37.22 -1.43 -17.54
C VAL A 583 35.99 -1.02 -18.36
N ASP A 584 35.67 -1.80 -19.38
CA ASP A 584 34.61 -1.54 -20.36
C ASP A 584 33.28 -2.18 -19.93
N ASP A 585 33.05 -2.20 -18.61
CA ASP A 585 31.90 -2.84 -17.99
C ASP A 585 30.74 -1.85 -17.88
N ILE A 586 29.52 -2.38 -17.98
CA ILE A 586 28.31 -1.58 -17.78
C ILE A 586 27.30 -2.35 -16.95
N PHE A 587 26.81 -1.73 -15.86
CA PHE A 587 25.87 -2.34 -14.94
C PHE A 587 24.76 -1.34 -14.60
N PHE A 588 23.56 -1.60 -15.08
CA PHE A 588 22.37 -0.82 -14.77
C PHE A 588 21.68 -1.44 -13.56
N GLY A 589 21.94 -0.85 -12.39
CA GLY A 589 21.30 -1.22 -11.14
C GLY A 589 21.98 -2.40 -10.45
N VAL A 590 23.12 -2.14 -9.81
CA VAL A 590 23.81 -3.08 -8.91
C VAL A 590 23.75 -2.59 -7.47
N ILE A 591 23.74 -3.51 -6.51
CA ILE A 591 23.64 -3.22 -5.07
C ILE A 591 25.06 -3.23 -4.46
N PRO A 592 25.64 -2.07 -4.10
CA PRO A 592 26.87 -2.02 -3.32
C PRO A 592 26.67 -2.29 -1.82
N ASN A 593 27.72 -2.74 -1.15
CA ASN A 593 27.73 -2.98 0.30
C ASN A 593 28.24 -1.81 1.16
N GLY A 594 28.14 -0.57 0.65
CA GLY A 594 28.52 0.64 1.41
C GLY A 594 29.91 1.21 1.10
N VAL A 595 30.51 0.86 -0.03
CA VAL A 595 31.85 1.32 -0.44
C VAL A 595 31.79 2.48 -1.43
N GLY A 596 32.90 3.20 -1.60
CA GLY A 596 33.02 4.26 -2.62
C GLY A 596 32.14 5.50 -2.35
N GLY A 597 31.74 5.72 -1.10
CA GLY A 597 30.83 6.82 -0.73
C GLY A 597 29.35 6.53 -0.98
N VAL A 598 29.01 5.32 -1.41
CA VAL A 598 27.63 4.88 -1.62
C VAL A 598 27.07 4.28 -0.33
N THR A 599 25.85 4.65 0.04
CA THR A 599 25.16 4.06 1.21
C THR A 599 24.96 2.55 1.02
N ASN A 600 25.20 1.76 2.06
CA ASN A 600 24.95 0.32 2.02
C ASN A 600 23.49 0.02 1.69
N GLY A 601 23.24 -0.85 0.72
CA GLY A 601 21.88 -1.18 0.29
C GLY A 601 21.23 -0.17 -0.67
N SER A 602 21.97 0.86 -1.10
CA SER A 602 21.61 1.65 -2.28
C SER A 602 21.58 0.78 -3.54
N LEU A 603 21.07 1.35 -4.63
CA LEU A 603 21.27 0.82 -5.98
C LEU A 603 22.07 1.83 -6.78
N ALA A 604 22.98 1.35 -7.62
CA ALA A 604 23.92 2.17 -8.36
C ALA A 604 24.01 1.75 -9.84
N ILE A 605 24.43 2.69 -10.69
CA ILE A 605 24.99 2.37 -12.00
C ILE A 605 26.49 2.18 -11.87
N GLY A 606 26.98 1.02 -12.33
CA GLY A 606 28.40 0.74 -12.49
C GLY A 606 28.84 1.02 -13.91
N VAL A 607 29.90 1.81 -14.09
CA VAL A 607 30.59 1.96 -15.38
C VAL A 607 32.07 1.69 -15.13
N GLY A 608 32.61 0.68 -15.81
CA GLY A 608 33.88 0.06 -15.46
C GLY A 608 33.90 -0.39 -14.00
N ASN A 609 35.00 -0.05 -13.31
CA ASN A 609 35.25 -0.46 -11.92
C ASN A 609 34.69 0.50 -10.86
N THR A 610 33.78 1.41 -11.24
CA THR A 610 33.27 2.45 -10.34
C THR A 610 31.76 2.53 -10.31
N PHE A 611 31.21 2.83 -9.14
CA PHE A 611 29.82 3.25 -8.98
C PHE A 611 29.72 4.74 -9.34
N VAL A 612 29.03 5.07 -10.43
CA VAL A 612 29.03 6.43 -11.00
C VAL A 612 27.88 7.28 -10.45
N ALA A 613 26.69 6.69 -10.32
CA ALA A 613 25.53 7.35 -9.73
C ALA A 613 24.66 6.34 -8.98
N HIS A 614 23.89 6.80 -7.99
CA HIS A 614 23.19 5.90 -7.04
C HIS A 614 21.99 6.53 -6.33
N SER A 615 21.19 5.70 -5.66
CA SER A 615 20.17 6.17 -4.73
C SER A 615 20.79 6.83 -3.49
N ASN A 616 20.22 7.95 -3.05
CA ASN A 616 20.67 8.70 -1.86
C ASN A 616 20.30 8.02 -0.52
N TYR A 617 19.56 6.91 -0.57
CA TYR A 617 19.21 6.07 0.57
C TYR A 617 19.20 4.58 0.16
N ALA A 618 19.19 3.71 1.17
CA ALA A 618 19.09 2.27 0.98
C ALA A 618 17.71 1.90 0.39
N ILE A 619 17.69 1.31 -0.80
CA ILE A 619 16.45 0.87 -1.47
C ILE A 619 16.16 -0.61 -1.25
N ASN A 620 17.11 -1.39 -0.72
CA ASN A 620 16.92 -2.78 -0.34
C ASN A 620 16.15 -2.94 1.00
N ASN A 621 15.13 -2.10 1.19
CA ASN A 621 14.32 -2.02 2.38
C ASN A 621 13.00 -2.81 2.22
N ASN A 622 12.97 -3.80 1.33
CA ASN A 622 11.79 -4.63 1.06
C ASN A 622 10.50 -3.84 0.75
N ALA A 623 10.61 -2.63 0.19
CA ALA A 623 9.49 -1.84 -0.30
C ALA A 623 9.65 -1.57 -1.81
N TRP A 624 8.53 -1.44 -2.52
CA TRP A 624 8.56 -1.10 -3.94
C TRP A 624 9.16 0.29 -4.17
N ARG A 625 10.11 0.37 -5.11
CA ARG A 625 10.76 1.60 -5.56
C ARG A 625 10.83 1.60 -7.07
N HIS A 626 10.38 2.69 -7.69
CA HIS A 626 10.60 2.89 -9.11
C HIS A 626 11.99 3.46 -9.29
N VAL A 627 12.87 2.76 -9.99
CA VAL A 627 14.23 3.22 -10.27
C VAL A 627 14.36 3.57 -11.75
N THR A 628 14.99 4.69 -12.04
CA THR A 628 15.33 5.08 -13.42
C THR A 628 16.79 5.45 -13.49
N ILE A 629 17.48 4.92 -14.51
CA ILE A 629 18.91 5.13 -14.73
C ILE A 629 19.09 5.63 -16.16
N THR A 630 19.78 6.76 -16.30
CA THR A 630 20.12 7.34 -17.60
C THR A 630 21.63 7.29 -17.83
N ARG A 631 22.04 7.09 -19.08
CA ARG A 631 23.43 7.20 -19.51
C ARG A 631 23.52 7.78 -20.91
N SER A 632 24.47 8.69 -21.11
CA SER A 632 24.86 9.17 -22.44
C SER A 632 26.27 8.71 -22.83
N THR A 633 26.57 8.75 -24.12
CA THR A 633 27.91 8.55 -24.70
C THR A 633 28.91 9.65 -24.32
N THR A 634 28.47 10.76 -23.73
CA THR A 634 29.40 11.73 -23.10
C THR A 634 29.94 11.23 -21.75
N GLY A 635 29.41 10.12 -21.24
CA GLY A 635 29.69 9.59 -19.90
C GLY A 635 28.72 10.08 -18.83
N ALA A 636 27.92 11.12 -19.10
CA ALA A 636 26.94 11.64 -18.15
C ALA A 636 25.90 10.57 -17.78
N THR A 637 25.68 10.38 -16.48
CA THR A 637 24.69 9.49 -15.90
C THR A 637 23.85 10.21 -14.86
N ALA A 638 22.58 9.82 -14.74
CA ALA A 638 21.72 10.26 -13.65
C ALA A 638 20.88 9.10 -13.13
N PHE A 639 20.67 9.11 -11.82
CA PHE A 639 19.94 8.11 -11.07
C PHE A 639 18.73 8.77 -10.41
N TYR A 640 17.58 8.13 -10.57
CA TYR A 640 16.31 8.59 -10.04
C TYR A 640 15.65 7.48 -9.23
N VAL A 641 15.00 7.86 -8.15
CA VAL A 641 14.08 6.99 -7.41
C VAL A 641 12.73 7.68 -7.37
N ASN A 642 11.65 6.96 -7.64
CA ASN A 642 10.28 7.45 -7.63
C ASN A 642 10.11 8.79 -8.39
N GLY A 643 10.72 8.88 -9.59
CA GLY A 643 10.65 10.07 -10.44
C GLY A 643 11.52 11.26 -10.03
N VAL A 644 12.26 11.17 -8.92
CA VAL A 644 13.11 12.26 -8.40
C VAL A 644 14.58 11.91 -8.57
N MET A 645 15.38 12.86 -9.08
CA MET A 645 16.82 12.67 -9.22
C MET A 645 17.48 12.61 -7.85
N THR A 646 18.14 11.50 -7.53
CA THR A 646 18.84 11.32 -6.25
C THR A 646 20.33 11.62 -6.39
N ASN A 647 20.91 11.34 -7.56
CA ASN A 647 22.33 11.54 -7.82
C ASN A 647 22.63 11.59 -9.33
N SER A 648 23.73 12.20 -9.71
CA SER A 648 24.27 12.17 -11.07
C SER A 648 25.80 12.09 -11.04
N GLY A 649 26.39 11.68 -12.15
CA GLY A 649 27.83 11.53 -12.28
C GLY A 649 28.30 11.47 -13.73
N ALA A 650 29.59 11.25 -13.92
CA ALA A 650 30.20 11.06 -15.23
C ALA A 650 31.10 9.82 -15.20
N GLY A 651 30.73 8.79 -15.94
CA GLY A 651 31.53 7.58 -16.16
C GLY A 651 32.37 7.68 -17.42
N THR A 652 32.92 6.55 -17.87
CA THR A 652 33.64 6.46 -19.14
C THR A 652 32.76 6.89 -20.32
N ALA A 653 33.28 7.82 -21.12
CA ALA A 653 32.65 8.30 -22.35
C ALA A 653 32.79 7.29 -23.49
N GLY A 654 31.96 7.43 -24.52
CA GLY A 654 31.86 6.53 -25.66
C GLY A 654 30.82 5.42 -25.47
N GLU A 655 30.84 4.49 -26.40
CA GLU A 655 30.09 3.23 -26.31
C GLU A 655 30.83 2.27 -25.36
N ILE A 656 30.08 1.60 -24.49
CA ILE A 656 30.62 0.66 -23.50
C ILE A 656 30.25 -0.76 -23.89
N ALA A 657 31.19 -1.68 -23.64
CA ALA A 657 31.12 -3.08 -24.01
C ALA A 657 30.89 -3.28 -25.51
N ALA A 658 31.45 -2.41 -26.35
CA ALA A 658 31.22 -2.40 -27.80
C ALA A 658 31.50 -3.77 -28.44
N GLY A 659 30.54 -4.28 -29.21
CA GLY A 659 30.63 -5.60 -29.87
C GLY A 659 30.49 -6.80 -28.94
N ARG A 660 30.15 -6.60 -27.65
CA ARG A 660 29.80 -7.68 -26.72
C ARG A 660 28.30 -7.97 -26.77
N THR A 661 27.93 -9.17 -26.31
CA THR A 661 26.55 -9.64 -26.25
C THR A 661 26.13 -9.89 -24.82
N PHE A 662 25.05 -9.25 -24.39
CA PHE A 662 24.33 -9.60 -23.17
C PHE A 662 22.85 -9.31 -23.35
N ASP A 663 22.03 -10.11 -22.69
CA ASP A 663 20.60 -10.20 -22.96
C ASP A 663 19.79 -10.53 -21.70
N ARG A 664 20.35 -10.31 -20.51
CA ARG A 664 19.74 -10.77 -19.25
C ARG A 664 19.22 -9.63 -18.39
N ILE A 665 18.01 -9.79 -17.89
CA ILE A 665 17.43 -9.03 -16.77
C ILE A 665 17.35 -9.97 -15.57
N GLY A 666 17.80 -9.52 -14.40
CA GLY A 666 17.96 -10.31 -13.17
C GLY A 666 19.34 -10.94 -12.97
N MET A 667 20.28 -10.78 -13.91
CA MET A 667 21.65 -11.32 -13.77
C MET A 667 22.67 -10.53 -14.62
N PRO A 668 23.25 -9.43 -14.09
CA PRO A 668 24.27 -8.62 -14.75
C PRO A 668 25.61 -9.35 -14.96
N VAL A 669 25.91 -10.31 -14.09
CA VAL A 669 27.13 -11.11 -14.11
C VAL A 669 26.83 -12.49 -13.54
N ALA A 670 27.53 -13.53 -13.99
CA ALA A 670 27.35 -14.87 -13.47
C ALA A 670 27.68 -14.90 -11.96
N GLY A 671 26.71 -15.30 -11.13
CA GLY A 671 26.83 -15.29 -9.66
C GLY A 671 26.43 -13.98 -8.98
N GLY A 672 26.13 -12.92 -9.76
CA GLY A 672 25.58 -11.65 -9.30
C GLY A 672 24.08 -11.53 -9.56
N ASN A 673 23.31 -12.61 -9.35
CA ASN A 673 21.88 -12.63 -9.61
C ASN A 673 21.13 -11.68 -8.67
N PHE A 674 20.16 -10.97 -9.21
CA PHE A 674 19.19 -10.22 -8.43
C PHE A 674 18.33 -11.19 -7.63
N ASN A 675 18.12 -10.88 -6.35
CA ASN A 675 17.12 -11.54 -5.53
C ASN A 675 16.06 -10.51 -5.12
N GLY A 676 14.88 -10.58 -5.71
CA GLY A 676 13.79 -9.66 -5.46
C GLY A 676 12.72 -9.70 -6.56
N GLN A 677 11.82 -8.73 -6.50
CA GLN A 677 10.72 -8.58 -7.44
C GLN A 677 11.00 -7.43 -8.40
N LEU A 678 10.64 -7.63 -9.67
CA LEU A 678 10.68 -6.63 -10.73
C LEU A 678 9.31 -6.49 -11.38
N ASP A 679 8.93 -5.26 -11.69
CA ASP A 679 7.67 -4.89 -12.36
C ASP A 679 7.94 -3.71 -13.32
N GLU A 680 7.15 -3.59 -14.38
CA GLU A 680 7.22 -2.53 -15.40
C GLU A 680 8.64 -2.23 -15.91
N VAL A 681 9.31 -3.23 -16.48
CA VAL A 681 10.65 -3.03 -17.06
C VAL A 681 10.53 -2.27 -18.37
N ARG A 682 11.11 -1.07 -18.43
CA ARG A 682 11.06 -0.17 -19.60
C ARG A 682 12.45 0.28 -20.02
N LEU A 683 12.64 0.43 -21.32
CA LEU A 683 13.91 0.90 -21.90
C LEU A 683 13.65 1.90 -23.04
N PHE A 684 14.36 3.02 -23.01
CA PHE A 684 14.51 3.96 -24.11
C PHE A 684 15.90 3.84 -24.72
N ASN A 685 16.01 4.01 -26.04
CA ASN A 685 17.28 4.14 -26.76
C ASN A 685 17.77 5.61 -26.85
N SER A 686 17.40 6.40 -25.85
CA SER A 686 17.75 7.81 -25.71
C SER A 686 17.77 8.19 -24.23
N VAL A 687 18.44 9.31 -23.93
CA VAL A 687 18.51 9.88 -22.57
C VAL A 687 17.27 10.73 -22.34
N GLN A 688 16.41 10.30 -21.42
CA GLN A 688 15.26 11.08 -20.97
C GLN A 688 15.71 12.09 -19.91
N ASN A 689 15.13 13.30 -19.97
CA ASN A 689 15.41 14.34 -18.99
C ASN A 689 14.62 14.11 -17.69
N ALA A 690 14.92 14.90 -16.65
CA ALA A 690 14.30 14.76 -15.33
C ALA A 690 12.77 14.93 -15.37
N ASP A 691 12.25 15.86 -16.20
CA ASP A 691 10.81 16.10 -16.30
C ASP A 691 10.08 14.90 -16.89
N LYS A 692 10.63 14.26 -17.92
CA LYS A 692 10.05 13.04 -18.50
C LYS A 692 10.11 11.87 -17.52
N VAL A 693 11.21 11.69 -16.80
CA VAL A 693 11.32 10.64 -15.75
C VAL A 693 10.30 10.87 -14.63
N LYS A 694 10.09 12.13 -14.23
CA LYS A 694 9.08 12.52 -13.25
C LYS A 694 7.67 12.21 -13.76
N ALA A 695 7.37 12.57 -15.01
CA ALA A 695 6.09 12.32 -15.64
C ALA A 695 5.77 10.83 -15.76
N ASP A 696 6.73 10.02 -16.23
CA ASP A 696 6.55 8.57 -16.31
C ASP A 696 6.19 8.00 -14.94
N PHE A 697 6.95 8.32 -13.88
CA PHE A 697 6.60 7.85 -12.54
C PHE A 697 5.20 8.29 -12.09
N LYS A 698 4.86 9.58 -12.23
CA LYS A 698 3.58 10.13 -11.77
C LYS A 698 2.38 9.51 -12.47
N TYR A 699 2.45 9.39 -13.79
CA TYR A 699 1.38 8.82 -14.60
C TYR A 699 1.29 7.30 -14.50
N MET A 700 2.24 6.62 -13.82
CA MET A 700 2.09 5.24 -13.37
C MET A 700 1.35 5.11 -12.03
N MET A 701 1.33 6.15 -11.19
CA MET A 701 0.80 6.06 -9.81
C MET A 701 -0.71 6.34 -9.69
N ASN A 702 -1.42 6.62 -10.80
CA ASN A 702 -2.84 7.03 -10.82
C ASN A 702 -3.19 8.10 -9.76
N THR A 703 -2.27 9.03 -9.51
CA THR A 703 -2.48 10.15 -8.55
C THR A 703 -2.78 11.48 -9.23
N HIS A 704 -2.66 11.52 -10.56
CA HIS A 704 -2.81 12.71 -11.39
C HIS A 704 -4.05 12.65 -12.30
N LEU A 705 -4.98 11.74 -12.01
CA LEU A 705 -6.23 11.60 -12.73
C LEU A 705 -7.42 11.89 -11.81
N ASN A 706 -8.37 12.69 -12.31
CA ASN A 706 -9.67 12.87 -11.69
C ASN A 706 -10.76 12.32 -12.61
N TYR A 707 -11.82 11.80 -12.02
CA TYR A 707 -12.90 11.12 -12.72
C TYR A 707 -14.20 11.90 -12.53
N ALA A 708 -14.81 12.33 -13.63
CA ALA A 708 -16.11 13.02 -13.58
C ALA A 708 -17.26 11.99 -13.43
N PRO A 709 -18.51 12.43 -13.17
CA PRO A 709 -19.66 11.54 -13.22
C PRO A 709 -19.87 10.92 -14.61
N ILE A 710 -20.59 9.81 -14.63
CA ILE A 710 -20.97 9.14 -15.87
C ILE A 710 -21.99 9.95 -16.63
N GLU A 711 -21.73 10.14 -17.92
CA GLU A 711 -22.63 10.80 -18.86
C GLU A 711 -23.30 9.79 -19.78
N THR A 712 -24.45 10.18 -20.33
CA THR A 712 -25.19 9.46 -21.36
C THR A 712 -25.50 10.41 -22.52
N PRO A 713 -25.70 9.90 -23.76
CA PRO A 713 -26.02 10.72 -24.93
C PRO A 713 -27.15 11.74 -24.68
#